data_AF-A0AA38WJN3-F1
#
_entry.id   AF-A0AA38WJN3-F1
#
_cell.length_a   1.000
_cell.length_b   1.000
_cell.length_c   1.000
_cell.angle_alpha   90.00
_cell.angle_beta   90.00
_cell.angle_gamma   90.00
#
_symmetry.space_group_name_H-M   'P 1'
#
loop_
_entity.id
_entity.type
_entity.pdbx_description
1 polymer ?
#
loop_
_entity_poly.entity_id
_entity_poly.type
_entity_poly.pdbx_seq_one_letter_code
_entity_poly.pdbx_strand_id
1 'polypeptide(L)'
;MFDYVSKSQYVGGHREKFARLDDLDSRSSSPASSAAMNKCGFEGISRPARPPATSSKSFKNGIRKGSEGLKSIGRSLGFGVSRAVFPEDLKVSENKILDPQDKFLLTWNKYFVVSCILAVSIDPLFFYLPVFDQSKKCLGIDRKLAITATTLRSVVDTFYLIHMALQFRTAFIAPSSRVFGRGELVIDPAQIAKRYLRWYFIIDFLAVVPCHRSNGSDVLATKQALLIIVLLQYVPRFVRIVPLTSELKRTAGVIAETAWAGAAYYLLLYMLASHIVGAFWYLLSVERNDTCWQGACKKSKHDTHFLYCGNDHMEGYPSWRNISSTVLKEACSPDGDNPPFDFGIFNRLYHQTLFHLPSFTLGQGLQTSTYPGESIFSIALAIFGLILFALLIGNMQTYLQSLTIRLEEMRVKRRDSEQWMHHRLLPQDLRERVRRYDQYKWLETRGVDEENLVQNLPKDLRRDIKRHLCLGLVKRVPLFENMDERLLDAICERLKPCLYTNNTYIVREGDPVDEMLFIIRGRLESATTDGGRSGFFNSGFLKEGDFCGEELLTWALDPKSGANLPSSTRTVKALREVEAFALPADELNSLPAAWRRYSKRKILEQRRKEEEEAEAAARNKAGGGIGGGASYSLGATFLASRFAANALRGVHRNRNLKSARELMKLQKPPEPDFTAEAD
;
A
#
# COMPACT_ATOMS: atom_id res chain seq x y z
N MET A 1 8.30 -28.10 8.16
CA MET A 1 8.71 -29.27 7.36
C MET A 1 7.47 -29.85 6.72
N PHE A 2 7.12 -29.35 5.54
CA PHE A 2 6.17 -29.93 4.59
C PHE A 2 6.64 -29.47 3.21
N ASP A 3 7.09 -30.43 2.41
CA ASP A 3 7.76 -30.22 1.14
C ASP A 3 6.82 -29.67 0.06
N TYR A 4 7.28 -28.64 -0.63
CA TYR A 4 6.66 -28.10 -1.83
C TYR A 4 7.10 -28.95 -3.03
N VAL A 5 6.43 -30.10 -3.24
CA VAL A 5 6.61 -30.89 -4.46
C VAL A 5 5.75 -30.30 -5.57
N SER A 6 6.38 -29.55 -6.46
CA SER A 6 5.81 -29.15 -7.75
C SER A 6 5.62 -30.40 -8.61
N LYS A 7 4.39 -30.92 -8.71
CA LYS A 7 4.02 -31.92 -9.73
C LYS A 7 3.57 -31.18 -10.99
N SER A 8 4.43 -31.18 -12.00
CA SER A 8 4.02 -30.91 -13.39
C SER A 8 3.25 -32.12 -13.92
N GLN A 9 1.97 -31.95 -14.24
CA GLN A 9 1.19 -32.94 -14.99
C GLN A 9 1.51 -32.80 -16.48
N TYR A 10 2.03 -33.86 -17.09
CA TYR A 10 2.12 -34.03 -18.53
C TYR A 10 0.81 -34.62 -19.05
N VAL A 11 0.16 -33.94 -19.98
CA VAL A 11 -0.87 -34.52 -20.86
C VAL A 11 -0.56 -34.04 -22.27
N GLY A 12 -0.29 -34.96 -23.20
CA GLY A 12 -0.24 -34.65 -24.64
C GLY A 12 1.04 -34.05 -25.23
N GLY A 13 2.23 -34.33 -24.68
CA GLY A 13 3.50 -34.17 -25.42
C GLY A 13 3.93 -32.76 -25.88
N HIS A 14 3.16 -31.70 -25.59
CA HIS A 14 3.50 -30.34 -25.96
C HIS A 14 3.53 -29.37 -24.77
N ARG A 15 4.57 -28.54 -24.75
CA ARG A 15 4.90 -27.61 -23.68
C ARG A 15 4.31 -26.23 -24.01
N GLU A 16 3.05 -25.99 -23.63
CA GLU A 16 2.46 -24.65 -23.76
C GLU A 16 2.91 -23.75 -22.59
N LYS A 17 3.60 -22.65 -22.92
CA LYS A 17 3.89 -21.56 -21.99
C LYS A 17 2.63 -20.73 -21.78
N PHE A 18 1.98 -20.87 -20.63
CA PHE A 18 1.01 -19.88 -20.18
C PHE A 18 1.74 -18.62 -19.71
N ALA A 19 1.70 -17.55 -20.51
CA ALA A 19 2.08 -16.23 -20.07
C ALA A 19 0.93 -15.61 -19.28
N ARG A 20 1.20 -15.29 -18.00
CA ARG A 20 0.31 -14.53 -17.12
C ARG A 20 0.61 -13.04 -17.33
N LEU A 21 -0.43 -12.22 -17.44
CA LEU A 21 -0.32 -10.77 -17.62
C LEU A 21 -0.10 -10.10 -16.25
N ASP A 22 1.08 -10.27 -15.67
CA ASP A 22 1.55 -9.58 -14.46
C ASP A 22 3.09 -9.57 -14.49
N ASP A 23 3.68 -8.73 -15.36
CA ASP A 23 5.10 -8.33 -15.29
C ASP A 23 5.28 -7.04 -16.09
N LEU A 24 4.83 -5.92 -15.52
CA LEU A 24 5.27 -4.57 -15.90
C LEU A 24 5.72 -3.83 -14.65
N ASP A 25 6.80 -4.32 -14.05
CA ASP A 25 7.65 -3.53 -13.17
C ASP A 25 9.09 -4.02 -13.29
N SER A 26 9.88 -3.38 -14.16
CA SER A 26 11.29 -3.10 -13.88
C SER A 26 11.97 -2.25 -14.98
N ARG A 27 12.58 -1.16 -14.51
CA ARG A 27 13.87 -0.59 -14.93
C ARG A 27 14.37 -1.00 -16.32
N SER A 28 14.30 -0.06 -17.26
CA SER A 28 15.05 -0.11 -18.51
C SER A 28 16.55 0.13 -18.26
N SER A 29 17.32 -0.94 -18.12
CA SER A 29 18.75 -0.95 -18.45
C SER A 29 18.89 -1.33 -19.92
N SER A 30 19.42 -0.43 -20.75
CA SER A 30 19.70 -0.69 -22.17
C SER A 30 21.03 -1.44 -22.35
N PRO A 31 21.14 -2.42 -23.28
CA PRO A 31 22.39 -3.10 -23.57
C PRO A 31 23.23 -2.32 -24.59
N ALA A 32 24.54 -2.41 -24.40
CA ALA A 32 25.56 -1.89 -25.30
C ALA A 32 25.67 -2.70 -26.59
N SER A 33 25.88 -2.02 -27.71
CA SER A 33 26.55 -2.58 -28.88
C SER A 33 27.65 -1.61 -29.34
N SER A 34 28.84 -2.20 -29.46
CA SER A 34 30.11 -1.62 -29.90
C SER A 34 30.19 -1.52 -31.43
N ALA A 35 30.76 -0.44 -31.97
CA ALA A 35 31.98 -0.50 -32.79
C ALA A 35 32.38 0.87 -33.39
N ALA A 36 33.70 1.01 -33.54
CA ALA A 36 34.48 1.89 -34.43
C ALA A 36 34.83 3.32 -33.96
N MET A 37 36.07 3.43 -33.46
CA MET A 37 36.88 4.63 -33.29
C MET A 37 37.28 5.24 -34.65
N ASN A 38 37.41 6.58 -34.70
CA ASN A 38 38.61 7.24 -35.25
C ASN A 38 38.72 8.74 -34.89
N LYS A 39 39.83 9.06 -34.20
CA LYS A 39 40.74 10.22 -34.27
C LYS A 39 40.24 11.62 -34.71
N CYS A 40 40.50 12.61 -33.85
CA CYS A 40 41.34 13.83 -34.03
C CYS A 40 41.13 14.71 -32.77
N GLY A 41 42.08 15.39 -32.13
CA GLY A 41 43.42 15.87 -32.48
C GLY A 41 43.55 17.20 -31.72
N PHE A 42 44.49 17.29 -30.78
CA PHE A 42 44.64 18.41 -29.84
C PHE A 42 45.93 19.17 -30.17
N GLU A 43 45.82 20.44 -30.57
CA GLU A 43 46.87 21.45 -30.68
C GLU A 43 46.20 22.82 -30.48
N GLY A 44 46.76 23.86 -29.85
CA GLY A 44 48.06 24.10 -29.24
C GLY A 44 47.99 25.47 -28.55
N ILE A 45 48.72 25.65 -27.46
CA ILE A 45 48.83 26.91 -26.72
C ILE A 45 50.10 27.62 -27.18
N SER A 46 50.00 28.88 -27.64
CA SER A 46 51.14 29.79 -27.68
C SER A 46 50.75 31.27 -27.43
N ARG A 47 51.41 31.77 -26.38
CA ARG A 47 51.80 33.10 -25.86
C ARG A 47 51.38 34.45 -26.52
N PRO A 48 51.48 35.55 -25.75
CA PRO A 48 50.64 36.76 -25.85
C PRO A 48 51.35 37.96 -26.48
N ALA A 49 50.57 38.98 -26.88
CA ALA A 49 51.07 40.32 -27.19
C ALA A 49 50.17 41.40 -26.56
N ARG A 50 50.79 42.26 -25.73
CA ARG A 50 50.28 43.56 -25.26
C ARG A 50 50.67 44.63 -26.29
N PRO A 51 49.95 45.75 -26.38
CA PRO A 51 50.54 47.04 -25.95
C PRO A 51 49.47 47.99 -25.31
N PRO A 52 49.73 49.30 -25.09
CA PRO A 52 50.26 49.81 -23.82
C PRO A 52 49.37 50.86 -23.12
N ALA A 53 49.88 51.35 -21.99
CA ALA A 53 49.25 52.21 -20.99
C ALA A 53 48.87 53.65 -21.44
N THR A 54 47.86 54.26 -20.79
CA THR A 54 48.02 55.42 -19.86
C THR A 54 46.69 56.05 -19.41
N SER A 55 46.60 56.36 -18.10
CA SER A 55 45.85 57.46 -17.44
C SER A 55 44.30 57.42 -17.46
N SER A 56 43.51 57.86 -16.49
CA SER A 56 43.69 58.52 -15.19
C SER A 56 42.40 58.38 -14.36
N LYS A 57 42.55 58.40 -13.03
CA LYS A 57 41.68 59.00 -11.99
C LYS A 57 40.13 58.83 -12.04
N SER A 58 39.65 58.21 -10.95
CA SER A 58 38.65 58.77 -10.02
C SER A 58 37.14 58.68 -10.35
N PHE A 59 36.49 57.77 -9.61
CA PHE A 59 35.34 58.01 -8.71
C PHE A 59 33.97 58.41 -9.28
N LYS A 60 32.95 57.61 -8.89
CA LYS A 60 31.48 57.81 -8.94
C LYS A 60 30.77 57.66 -10.29
N ASN A 61 30.15 56.49 -10.49
CA ASN A 61 28.68 56.32 -10.45
C ASN A 61 28.28 54.98 -11.09
N GLY A 62 27.29 54.30 -10.51
CA GLY A 62 26.51 53.29 -11.23
C GLY A 62 26.47 51.90 -10.61
N ILE A 63 25.84 51.78 -9.43
CA ILE A 63 25.23 50.51 -9.01
C ILE A 63 24.07 50.24 -9.99
N ARG A 64 24.31 49.40 -11.01
CA ARG A 64 23.28 48.66 -11.77
C ARG A 64 23.93 47.75 -12.81
N LYS A 65 24.26 46.52 -12.39
CA LYS A 65 24.14 45.27 -13.18
C LYS A 65 24.90 44.15 -12.47
N GLY A 66 24.15 43.17 -11.97
CA GLY A 66 24.73 42.00 -11.33
C GLY A 66 23.68 41.11 -10.68
N SER A 67 22.62 40.73 -11.39
CA SER A 67 21.69 39.68 -10.92
C SER A 67 21.18 38.74 -12.02
N GLU A 68 21.75 38.79 -13.23
CA GLU A 68 21.35 37.85 -14.29
C GLU A 68 22.09 36.50 -14.23
N GLY A 69 23.12 36.36 -13.39
CA GLY A 69 23.87 35.10 -13.22
C GLY A 69 23.29 34.08 -12.24
N LEU A 70 22.23 34.41 -11.49
CA LEU A 70 21.64 33.53 -10.47
C LEU A 70 20.20 33.08 -10.79
N LYS A 71 19.68 33.46 -11.96
CA LYS A 71 18.34 33.04 -12.44
C LYS A 71 18.34 31.74 -13.25
N SER A 72 19.49 31.12 -13.52
CA SER A 72 19.56 29.92 -14.39
C SER A 72 19.51 28.58 -13.64
N ILE A 73 19.73 28.53 -12.32
CA ILE A 73 19.80 27.27 -11.57
C ILE A 73 18.40 26.70 -11.23
N GLY A 74 17.36 27.53 -11.24
CA GLY A 74 15.98 27.12 -10.91
C GLY A 74 15.15 26.57 -12.08
N ARG A 75 15.69 26.51 -13.31
CA ARG A 75 14.91 26.13 -14.51
C ARG A 75 15.17 24.72 -15.05
N SER A 76 16.01 23.89 -14.42
CA SER A 76 16.38 22.58 -14.97
C SER A 76 15.72 21.36 -14.30
N LEU A 77 14.67 21.54 -13.49
CA LEU A 77 13.89 20.42 -12.95
C LEU A 77 12.42 20.56 -13.35
N GLY A 78 12.15 20.37 -14.64
CA GLY A 78 10.80 20.23 -15.18
C GLY A 78 10.28 18.81 -14.94
N PHE A 79 9.52 18.60 -13.87
CA PHE A 79 8.56 17.48 -13.79
C PHE A 79 7.21 18.00 -14.29
N GLY A 80 6.78 17.50 -15.45
CA GLY A 80 5.47 17.80 -16.01
C GLY A 80 4.36 17.16 -15.20
N VAL A 81 3.63 17.99 -14.44
CA VAL A 81 2.24 17.75 -14.06
C VAL A 81 1.55 19.11 -14.07
N SER A 82 0.53 19.27 -14.92
CA SER A 82 -0.28 20.49 -15.03
C SER A 82 -1.12 20.65 -13.75
N ARG A 83 -0.63 21.39 -12.75
CA ARG A 83 -1.50 21.93 -11.68
C ARG A 83 -2.24 23.13 -12.24
N ALA A 84 -3.57 23.12 -12.19
CA ALA A 84 -4.36 24.33 -12.37
C ALA A 84 -3.87 25.36 -11.35
N VAL A 85 -3.30 26.47 -11.84
CA VAL A 85 -2.67 27.50 -11.02
C VAL A 85 -3.78 28.36 -10.43
N PHE A 86 -4.01 28.23 -9.11
CA PHE A 86 -4.95 29.10 -8.41
C PHE A 86 -4.27 30.45 -8.07
N PRO A 87 -5.02 31.56 -7.95
CA PRO A 87 -4.47 32.86 -7.57
C PRO A 87 -3.76 32.85 -6.20
N GLU A 88 -4.10 31.90 -5.33
CA GLU A 88 -3.39 31.62 -4.08
C GLU A 88 -1.96 31.10 -4.32
N ASP A 89 -1.75 30.23 -5.32
CA ASP A 89 -0.43 29.71 -5.68
C ASP A 89 0.50 30.83 -6.20
N LEU A 90 -0.06 31.86 -6.84
CA LEU A 90 0.67 33.04 -7.30
C LEU A 90 1.18 33.90 -6.12
N LYS A 91 0.36 34.13 -5.08
CA LYS A 91 0.77 34.87 -3.86
C LYS A 91 1.81 34.11 -3.03
N VAL A 92 1.74 32.78 -3.00
CA VAL A 92 2.74 31.91 -2.35
C VAL A 92 4.11 32.02 -3.05
N SER A 93 4.12 32.24 -4.37
CA SER A 93 5.36 32.40 -5.15
C SER A 93 6.08 33.74 -4.90
N GLU A 94 5.34 34.83 -4.64
CA GLU A 94 5.90 36.16 -4.39
C GLU A 94 6.58 36.25 -3.02
N ASN A 95 5.94 35.66 -2.00
CA ASN A 95 6.48 35.54 -0.66
C ASN A 95 6.97 34.12 -0.45
N LYS A 96 8.24 33.78 -0.78
CA LYS A 96 8.89 32.46 -0.60
C LYS A 96 8.40 31.68 0.65
N ILE A 97 7.24 31.03 0.55
CA ILE A 97 6.53 30.34 1.62
C ILE A 97 6.26 28.94 1.12
N LEU A 98 6.53 27.98 1.99
CA LEU A 98 6.44 26.57 1.69
C LEU A 98 5.04 26.08 2.04
N ASP A 99 4.43 25.39 1.09
CA ASP A 99 3.18 24.65 1.32
C ASP A 99 3.48 23.43 2.21
N PRO A 100 2.73 23.20 3.30
CA PRO A 100 2.88 22.01 4.14
C PRO A 100 2.70 20.68 3.39
N GLN A 101 2.03 20.66 2.23
CA GLN A 101 1.84 19.48 1.39
C GLN A 101 2.93 19.27 0.34
N ASP A 102 3.93 20.16 0.28
CA ASP A 102 5.02 20.02 -0.67
C ASP A 102 5.85 18.76 -0.38
N LYS A 103 6.20 18.01 -1.44
CA LYS A 103 6.99 16.78 -1.35
C LYS A 103 8.36 17.04 -0.71
N PHE A 104 8.96 18.20 -0.97
CA PHE A 104 10.22 18.58 -0.32
C PHE A 104 10.06 18.64 1.20
N LEU A 105 9.02 19.32 1.69
CA LEU A 105 8.79 19.51 3.12
C LEU A 105 8.41 18.20 3.82
N LEU A 106 7.60 17.36 3.18
CA LEU A 106 7.26 16.04 3.69
C LEU A 106 8.51 15.15 3.83
N THR A 107 9.37 15.14 2.82
CA THR A 107 10.65 14.41 2.86
C THR A 107 11.59 15.00 3.91
N TRP A 108 11.67 16.33 4.03
CA TRP A 108 12.44 16.99 5.09
C TRP A 108 11.95 16.61 6.49
N ASN A 109 10.64 16.64 6.73
CA ASN A 109 10.05 16.24 8.00
C ASN A 109 10.36 14.78 8.33
N LYS A 110 10.37 13.86 7.35
CA LYS A 110 10.83 12.47 7.54
C LYS A 110 12.29 12.43 8.01
N TYR A 111 13.20 13.13 7.34
CA TYR A 111 14.60 13.20 7.77
C TYR A 111 14.78 13.87 9.14
N PHE A 112 13.98 14.89 9.44
CA PHE A 112 14.01 15.56 10.72
C PHE A 112 13.56 14.64 11.88
N VAL A 113 12.54 13.79 11.67
CA VAL A 113 12.17 12.74 12.65
C VAL A 113 13.37 11.83 12.93
N VAL A 114 14.08 11.37 11.89
CA VAL A 114 15.28 10.54 12.05
C VAL A 114 16.37 11.29 12.82
N SER A 115 16.59 12.58 12.50
CA SER A 115 17.52 13.44 13.23
C SER A 115 17.13 13.59 14.71
N CYS A 116 15.85 13.71 15.05
CA CYS A 116 15.39 13.76 16.44
C CYS A 116 15.69 12.46 17.19
N ILE A 117 15.48 11.30 16.55
CA ILE A 117 15.79 9.99 17.14
C ILE A 117 17.30 9.86 17.38
N LEU A 118 18.12 10.28 16.41
CA LEU A 118 19.58 10.33 16.57
C LEU A 118 20.00 11.28 17.70
N ALA A 119 19.35 12.44 17.85
CA ALA A 119 19.60 13.37 18.94
C ALA A 119 19.41 12.71 20.32
N VAL A 120 18.27 12.03 20.50
CA VAL A 120 17.93 11.31 21.73
C VAL A 120 18.89 10.15 21.98
N SER A 121 19.46 9.54 20.93
CA SER A 121 20.47 8.49 21.06
C SER A 121 21.87 9.00 21.40
N ILE A 122 22.24 10.22 21.01
CA ILE A 122 23.58 10.79 21.26
C ILE A 122 23.69 11.36 22.66
N ASP A 123 22.62 11.95 23.20
CA ASP A 123 22.62 12.63 24.49
C ASP A 123 23.07 11.74 25.68
N PRO A 124 22.67 10.46 25.79
CA PRO A 124 23.17 9.55 26.82
C PRO A 124 24.68 9.30 26.76
N LEU A 125 25.36 9.55 25.64
CA LEU A 125 26.82 9.40 25.54
C LEU A 125 27.56 10.32 26.51
N PHE A 126 26.96 11.47 26.88
CA PHE A 126 27.54 12.39 27.86
C PHE A 126 27.59 11.79 29.27
N PHE A 127 26.74 10.81 29.58
CA PHE A 127 26.77 10.12 30.88
C PHE A 127 27.94 9.13 31.01
N TYR A 128 28.56 8.73 29.90
CA TYR A 128 29.75 7.89 29.88
C TYR A 128 31.08 8.69 29.98
N LEU A 129 31.01 10.01 30.07
CA LEU A 129 32.20 10.86 30.17
C LEU A 129 33.01 10.68 31.46
N PRO A 130 32.41 10.54 32.65
CA PRO A 130 33.16 10.38 33.88
C PRO A 130 33.79 8.98 33.94
N VAL A 131 35.12 8.91 33.90
CA VAL A 131 35.88 7.63 33.90
C VAL A 131 36.94 7.67 34.99
N PHE A 132 37.12 6.55 35.70
CA PHE A 132 38.17 6.39 36.70
C PHE A 132 39.51 6.04 36.04
N ASP A 133 40.53 6.87 36.26
CA ASP A 133 41.90 6.58 35.84
C ASP A 133 42.53 5.57 36.82
N GLN A 134 42.86 4.37 36.31
CA GLN A 134 43.44 3.33 37.15
C GLN A 134 44.84 3.64 37.67
N SER A 135 45.61 4.46 36.95
CA SER A 135 47.00 4.80 37.27
C SER A 135 47.09 5.92 38.32
N LYS A 136 46.22 6.93 38.22
CA LYS A 136 46.20 8.08 39.12
C LYS A 136 45.18 7.94 40.26
N LYS A 137 44.31 6.91 40.22
CA LYS A 137 43.22 6.69 41.18
C LYS A 137 42.39 7.96 41.42
N CYS A 138 41.96 8.57 40.32
CA CYS A 138 41.14 9.77 40.31
C CYS A 138 40.02 9.64 39.27
N LEU A 139 38.93 10.39 39.48
CA LEU A 139 37.84 10.55 38.52
C LEU A 139 38.20 11.67 37.53
N GLY A 140 38.15 11.35 36.24
CA GLY A 140 38.40 12.28 35.15
C GLY A 140 37.28 12.27 34.12
N ILE A 141 37.44 13.10 33.08
CA ILE A 141 36.55 13.13 31.92
C ILE A 141 37.30 12.56 30.71
N ASP A 142 36.71 11.58 30.03
CA ASP A 142 37.27 11.08 28.76
C ASP A 142 37.18 12.18 27.68
N ARG A 143 38.33 12.75 27.36
CA ARG A 143 38.43 13.83 26.37
C ARG A 143 38.09 13.36 24.95
N LYS A 144 38.42 12.12 24.58
CA LYS A 144 38.14 11.58 23.23
C LYS A 144 36.64 11.39 23.05
N LEU A 145 35.97 10.81 24.05
CA LEU A 145 34.53 10.65 24.04
C LEU A 145 33.80 12.02 24.10
N ALA A 146 34.29 12.95 24.92
CA ALA A 146 33.73 14.31 24.99
C ALA A 146 33.77 15.04 23.65
N ILE A 147 34.90 14.99 22.95
CA ILE A 147 35.04 15.59 21.62
C ILE A 147 34.07 14.90 20.64
N THR A 148 34.02 13.57 20.64
CA THR A 148 33.18 12.79 19.72
C THR A 148 31.69 13.01 19.95
N ALA A 149 31.22 12.99 21.19
CA ALA A 149 29.82 13.24 21.53
C ALA A 149 29.42 14.69 21.19
N THR A 150 30.30 15.66 21.45
CA THR A 150 30.05 17.07 21.13
C THR A 150 30.00 17.33 19.63
N THR A 151 30.86 16.69 18.83
CA THR A 151 30.84 16.84 17.37
C THR A 151 29.58 16.22 16.77
N LEU A 152 29.22 14.99 17.16
CA LEU A 152 27.99 14.33 16.74
C LEU A 152 26.75 15.16 17.09
N ARG A 153 26.71 15.69 18.32
CA ARG A 153 25.64 16.57 18.77
C ARG A 153 25.55 17.84 17.91
N SER A 154 26.67 18.50 17.63
CA SER A 154 26.70 19.72 16.82
C SER A 154 26.17 19.49 15.39
N VAL A 155 26.46 18.32 14.81
CA VAL A 155 25.93 17.93 13.49
C VAL A 155 24.40 17.82 13.53
N VAL A 156 23.85 17.16 14.54
CA VAL A 156 22.40 17.01 14.72
C VAL A 156 21.72 18.36 15.02
N ASP A 157 22.36 19.23 15.80
CA ASP A 157 21.84 20.56 16.14
C ASP A 157 21.67 21.43 14.88
N THR A 158 22.51 21.22 13.87
CA THR A 158 22.39 21.90 12.57
C THR A 158 21.05 21.56 11.88
N PHE A 159 20.58 20.32 11.97
CA PHE A 159 19.27 19.94 11.42
C PHE A 159 18.11 20.64 12.13
N TYR A 160 18.20 20.80 13.46
CA TYR A 160 17.21 21.58 14.22
C TYR A 160 17.22 23.05 13.82
N LEU A 161 18.40 23.66 13.65
CA LEU A 161 18.51 25.05 13.17
C LEU A 161 17.85 25.24 11.80
N ILE A 162 18.10 24.33 10.85
CA ILE A 162 17.47 24.37 9.53
C ILE A 162 15.96 24.18 9.65
N HIS A 163 15.50 23.24 10.47
CA HIS A 163 14.07 23.01 10.70
C HIS A 163 13.36 24.24 11.28
N MET A 164 13.96 24.89 12.29
CA MET A 164 13.41 26.14 12.84
C MET A 164 13.30 27.22 11.77
N ALA A 165 14.31 27.38 10.91
CA ALA A 165 14.27 28.35 9.81
C ALA A 165 13.15 28.04 8.80
N LEU A 166 12.93 26.75 8.49
CA LEU A 166 11.85 26.31 7.62
C LEU A 166 10.47 26.58 8.25
N GLN A 167 10.30 26.36 9.56
CA GLN A 167 9.02 26.58 10.26
C GLN A 167 8.52 28.04 10.21
N PHE A 168 9.43 29.02 10.17
CA PHE A 168 9.06 30.42 9.94
C PHE A 168 8.57 30.70 8.51
N ARG A 169 8.79 29.76 7.59
CA ARG A 169 8.42 29.85 6.17
C ARG A 169 7.35 28.83 5.77
N THR A 170 6.86 27.99 6.68
CA THR A 170 5.79 27.03 6.38
C THR A 170 4.42 27.63 6.65
N ALA A 171 3.55 27.59 5.64
CA ALA A 171 2.13 27.90 5.82
C ALA A 171 1.43 26.84 6.68
N PHE A 172 0.30 27.20 7.28
CA PHE A 172 -0.48 26.27 8.11
C PHE A 172 -1.96 26.28 7.74
N ILE A 173 -2.62 25.15 7.99
CA ILE A 173 -4.07 25.00 7.76
C ILE A 173 -4.83 25.40 9.03
N ALA A 174 -5.67 26.43 8.95
CA ALA A 174 -6.42 26.96 10.08
C ALA A 174 -7.42 25.92 10.65
N PRO A 175 -7.43 25.62 11.96
CA PRO A 175 -8.33 24.62 12.54
C PRO A 175 -9.83 24.91 12.34
N SER A 176 -10.21 26.19 12.40
CA SER A 176 -11.60 26.67 12.27
C SER A 176 -12.21 26.43 10.87
N SER A 177 -11.37 26.37 9.85
CA SER A 177 -11.79 26.16 8.45
C SER A 177 -12.03 24.69 8.07
N ARG A 178 -11.76 23.74 8.98
CA ARG A 178 -11.83 22.29 8.68
C ARG A 178 -13.25 21.71 8.63
N VAL A 179 -14.27 22.49 8.96
CA VAL A 179 -15.67 22.04 9.12
C VAL A 179 -16.31 21.57 7.78
N PHE A 180 -15.76 21.99 6.64
CA PHE A 180 -16.21 21.59 5.30
C PHE A 180 -15.14 20.86 4.46
N GLY A 181 -14.14 20.25 5.09
CA GLY A 181 -13.13 19.43 4.42
C GLY A 181 -12.05 20.20 3.62
N ARG A 182 -12.30 21.46 3.24
CA ARG A 182 -11.25 22.38 2.76
C ARG A 182 -10.82 23.31 3.88
N GLY A 183 -9.71 22.97 4.53
CA GLY A 183 -9.04 23.91 5.40
C GLY A 183 -8.42 25.04 4.59
N GLU A 184 -8.59 26.28 5.04
CA GLU A 184 -7.97 27.48 4.49
C GLU A 184 -6.48 27.50 4.87
N LEU A 185 -5.63 27.72 3.87
CA LEU A 185 -4.19 27.82 4.03
C LEU A 185 -3.81 29.25 4.41
N VAL A 186 -3.31 29.45 5.62
CA VAL A 186 -2.84 30.75 6.10
C VAL A 186 -1.40 30.96 5.66
N ILE A 187 -1.19 31.98 4.81
CA ILE A 187 0.09 32.30 4.16
C ILE A 187 0.72 33.59 4.75
N ASP A 188 0.06 34.30 5.66
CA ASP A 188 0.60 35.54 6.22
C ASP A 188 1.83 35.28 7.14
N PRO A 189 3.03 35.81 6.81
CA PRO A 189 4.26 35.61 7.60
C PRO A 189 4.13 36.03 9.06
N ALA A 190 3.38 37.10 9.36
CA ALA A 190 3.22 37.59 10.72
C ALA A 190 2.41 36.61 11.57
N GLN A 191 1.37 36.00 10.99
CA GLN A 191 0.54 34.99 11.64
C GLN A 191 1.28 33.67 11.82
N ILE A 192 2.09 33.26 10.83
CA ILE A 192 2.96 32.08 10.91
C ILE A 192 3.97 32.26 12.06
N ALA A 193 4.69 33.38 12.08
CA ALA A 193 5.69 33.67 13.11
C ALA A 193 5.08 33.72 14.51
N LYS A 194 3.95 34.43 14.69
CA LYS A 194 3.25 34.52 15.99
C LYS A 194 2.80 33.16 16.50
N ARG A 195 2.29 32.30 15.62
CA ARG A 195 1.86 30.94 15.98
C ARG A 195 3.05 30.08 16.38
N TYR A 196 4.15 30.13 15.61
CA TYR A 196 5.34 29.33 15.89
C TYR A 196 6.03 29.76 17.20
N LEU A 197 6.17 31.08 17.42
CA LEU A 197 6.80 31.67 18.61
C LEU A 197 6.10 31.32 19.93
N ARG A 198 4.78 31.07 19.92
CA ARG A 198 4.01 30.88 21.15
C ARG A 198 4.34 29.60 21.92
N TRP A 199 4.68 28.51 21.23
CA TRP A 199 4.89 27.20 21.85
C TRP A 199 6.00 26.38 21.19
N TYR A 200 5.95 26.20 19.87
CA TYR A 200 6.87 25.31 19.16
C TYR A 200 8.30 25.83 19.11
N PHE A 201 8.47 27.14 18.92
CA PHE A 201 9.79 27.77 18.91
C PHE A 201 10.52 27.59 20.25
N ILE A 202 9.82 27.71 21.38
CA ILE A 202 10.42 27.58 22.71
C ILE A 202 10.99 26.16 22.89
N ILE A 203 10.23 25.14 22.48
CA ILE A 203 10.66 23.74 22.54
C ILE A 203 11.86 23.49 21.62
N ASP A 204 11.78 23.95 20.36
CA ASP A 204 12.85 23.78 19.38
C ASP A 204 14.13 24.52 19.80
N PHE A 205 13.99 25.71 20.39
CA PHE A 205 15.10 26.49 20.91
C PHE A 205 15.77 25.77 22.08
N LEU A 206 15.00 25.34 23.10
CA LEU A 206 15.51 24.61 24.26
C LEU A 206 16.21 23.30 23.88
N ALA A 207 15.81 22.65 22.79
CA ALA A 207 16.47 21.46 22.27
C ALA A 207 17.90 21.74 21.75
N VAL A 208 18.20 22.98 21.36
CA VAL A 208 19.45 23.36 20.69
C VAL A 208 20.36 24.25 21.54
N VAL A 209 19.84 24.97 22.53
CA VAL A 209 20.62 25.98 23.32
C VAL A 209 21.98 25.41 23.74
N PRO A 210 23.10 25.89 23.17
CA PRO A 210 24.42 25.45 23.61
C PRO A 210 24.69 26.09 24.98
N CYS A 211 24.90 25.27 26.00
CA CYS A 211 25.35 25.79 27.28
C CYS A 211 26.86 26.01 27.24
N HIS A 212 27.26 27.19 27.71
CA HIS A 212 28.63 27.68 27.81
C HIS A 212 29.64 26.58 28.23
N ARG A 213 30.75 26.49 27.47
CA ARG A 213 31.93 25.72 27.88
C ARG A 213 32.42 26.28 29.22
N SER A 214 32.33 25.49 30.29
CA SER A 214 33.12 25.77 31.49
C SER A 214 34.58 25.61 31.09
N ASN A 215 35.31 26.72 31.02
CA ASN A 215 36.77 26.73 30.88
C ASN A 215 37.47 26.29 32.18
N GLY A 216 36.77 25.61 33.10
CA GLY A 216 37.27 25.24 34.41
C GLY A 216 37.97 23.88 34.39
N SER A 217 39.13 23.80 35.01
CA SER A 217 39.84 22.56 35.38
C SER A 217 39.06 21.71 36.40
N ASP A 218 37.98 22.24 36.96
CA ASP A 218 37.18 21.59 38.00
C ASP A 218 36.21 20.56 37.42
N VAL A 219 36.61 19.30 37.53
CA VAL A 219 35.85 18.11 37.10
C VAL A 219 34.52 17.99 37.85
N LEU A 220 34.45 18.44 39.11
CA LEU A 220 33.27 18.29 39.96
C LEU A 220 32.13 19.25 39.52
N ALA A 221 32.45 20.54 39.36
CA ALA A 221 31.52 21.54 38.84
C ALA A 221 31.05 21.18 37.41
N THR A 222 31.96 20.64 36.59
CA THR A 222 31.66 20.23 35.22
C THR A 222 30.75 18.99 35.17
N LYS A 223 30.90 18.02 36.10
CA LYS A 223 30.03 16.84 36.22
C LYS A 223 28.58 17.22 36.52
N GLN A 224 28.35 18.08 37.52
CA GLN A 224 27.01 18.51 37.92
C GLN A 224 26.34 19.39 36.85
N ALA A 225 27.08 20.31 36.25
CA ALA A 225 26.55 21.15 35.18
C ALA A 225 26.15 20.31 33.94
N LEU A 226 27.01 19.38 33.50
CA LEU A 226 26.71 18.52 32.34
C LEU A 226 25.46 17.67 32.54
N LEU A 227 25.25 17.11 33.74
CA LEU A 227 24.06 16.30 34.04
C LEU A 227 22.78 17.13 33.92
N ILE A 228 22.75 18.32 34.53
CA ILE A 228 21.60 19.22 34.49
C ILE A 228 21.32 19.68 33.05
N ILE A 229 22.36 20.04 32.30
CA ILE A 229 22.25 20.52 30.91
C ILE A 229 21.72 19.42 29.99
N VAL A 230 22.28 18.21 30.08
CA VAL A 230 21.84 17.06 29.28
C VAL A 230 20.38 16.75 29.58
N LEU A 231 19.98 16.71 30.86
CA LEU A 231 18.59 16.46 31.24
C LEU A 231 17.64 17.54 30.72
N LEU A 232 18.03 18.82 30.83
CA LEU A 232 17.23 19.96 30.39
C LEU A 232 17.00 19.98 28.87
N GLN A 233 17.99 19.56 28.08
CA GLN A 233 17.90 19.54 26.61
C GLN A 233 17.29 18.24 26.07
N TYR A 234 17.48 17.14 26.79
CA TYR A 234 16.97 15.82 26.41
C TYR A 234 15.44 15.79 26.37
N VAL A 235 14.77 16.39 27.36
CA VAL A 235 13.30 16.41 27.45
C VAL A 235 12.66 17.12 26.24
N PRO A 236 13.04 18.35 25.86
CA PRO A 236 12.56 19.00 24.65
C PRO A 236 12.76 18.17 23.36
N ARG A 237 13.93 17.54 23.20
CA ARG A 237 14.25 16.69 22.03
C ARG A 237 13.31 15.50 21.92
N PHE A 238 13.03 14.83 23.04
CA PHE A 238 12.09 13.73 23.09
C PHE A 238 10.65 14.17 22.82
N VAL A 239 10.20 15.24 23.49
CA VAL A 239 8.85 15.79 23.33
C VAL A 239 8.57 16.21 21.89
N ARG A 240 9.58 16.70 21.16
CA ARG A 240 9.43 17.14 19.76
C ARG A 240 9.06 16.02 18.79
N ILE A 241 9.38 14.76 19.09
CA ILE A 241 9.06 13.60 18.24
C ILE A 241 7.54 13.40 18.13
N VAL A 242 6.79 13.64 19.22
CA VAL A 242 5.33 13.39 19.28
C VAL A 242 4.51 14.26 18.31
N PRO A 243 4.57 15.60 18.33
CA PRO A 243 3.80 16.42 17.39
C PRO A 243 4.25 16.22 15.94
N LEU A 244 5.55 15.95 15.71
CA LEU A 244 6.10 15.77 14.37
C LEU A 244 5.63 14.46 13.72
N THR A 245 5.61 13.36 14.47
CA THR A 245 5.08 12.07 14.01
C THR A 245 3.56 12.12 13.80
N SER A 246 2.83 12.84 14.66
CA SER A 246 1.40 13.10 14.48
C SER A 246 1.10 13.88 13.20
N GLU A 247 1.89 14.92 12.92
CA GLU A 247 1.74 15.72 11.71
C GLU A 247 2.08 14.94 10.44
N LEU A 248 3.13 14.12 10.47
CA LEU A 248 3.50 13.24 9.36
C LEU A 248 2.40 12.20 9.09
N LYS A 249 1.85 11.57 10.14
CA LYS A 249 0.73 10.63 10.00
C LYS A 249 -0.52 11.29 9.40
N ARG A 250 -0.78 12.55 9.78
CA ARG A 250 -1.92 13.32 9.27
C ARG A 250 -1.75 13.74 7.81
N THR A 251 -0.55 14.07 7.37
CA THR A 251 -0.27 14.61 6.03
C THR A 251 0.06 13.53 5.00
N ALA A 252 0.85 12.53 5.38
CA ALA A 252 1.25 11.42 4.51
C ALA A 252 0.35 10.17 4.65
N GLY A 253 -0.58 10.15 5.62
CA GLY A 253 -1.45 9.00 5.93
C GLY A 253 -0.73 7.86 6.66
N VAL A 254 0.56 7.65 6.40
CA VAL A 254 1.37 6.60 6.99
C VAL A 254 2.78 7.12 7.33
N ILE A 255 3.31 6.74 8.50
CA ILE A 255 4.67 7.08 8.93
C ILE A 255 5.71 6.20 8.21
N ALA A 256 5.39 4.92 8.02
CA ALA A 256 6.24 3.94 7.37
C ALA A 256 5.52 3.34 6.16
N GLU A 257 6.11 3.47 4.97
CA GLU A 257 5.52 2.99 3.71
C GLU A 257 5.39 1.46 3.68
N THR A 258 6.17 0.75 4.49
CA THR A 258 6.11 -0.71 4.61
C THR A 258 5.88 -1.14 6.06
N ALA A 259 5.18 -2.27 6.22
CA ALA A 259 4.92 -2.85 7.54
C ALA A 259 6.22 -3.28 8.25
N TRP A 260 7.25 -3.70 7.50
CA TRP A 260 8.59 -3.98 8.04
C TRP A 260 9.29 -2.74 8.61
N ALA A 261 9.20 -1.60 7.92
CA ALA A 261 9.76 -0.35 8.42
C ALA A 261 9.04 0.10 9.72
N GLY A 262 7.74 -0.17 9.86
CA GLY A 262 7.01 0.03 11.11
C GLY A 262 7.54 -0.84 12.27
N ALA A 263 7.77 -2.14 12.02
CA ALA A 263 8.34 -3.05 13.01
C ALA A 263 9.77 -2.64 13.43
N ALA A 264 10.62 -2.32 12.45
CA ALA A 264 11.98 -1.85 12.69
C ALA A 264 12.00 -0.54 13.51
N TYR A 265 11.06 0.37 13.26
CA TYR A 265 10.89 1.59 14.05
C TYR A 265 10.59 1.30 15.53
N TYR A 266 9.67 0.37 15.84
CA TYR A 266 9.39 -0.01 17.22
C TYR A 266 10.56 -0.71 17.90
N LEU A 267 11.29 -1.56 17.18
CA LEU A 267 12.51 -2.20 17.69
C LEU A 267 13.59 -1.15 18.00
N LEU A 268 13.76 -0.16 17.12
CA LEU A 268 14.68 0.95 17.33
C LEU A 268 14.34 1.75 18.59
N LEU A 269 13.06 2.04 18.83
CA LEU A 269 12.62 2.72 20.07
C LEU A 269 12.92 1.89 21.33
N TYR A 270 12.78 0.56 21.25
CA TYR A 270 13.13 -0.34 22.35
C TYR A 270 14.64 -0.33 22.64
N MET A 271 15.47 -0.45 21.60
CA MET A 271 16.94 -0.35 21.72
C MET A 271 17.38 1.00 22.28
N LEU A 272 16.74 2.08 21.85
CA LEU A 272 16.98 3.43 22.35
C LEU A 272 16.67 3.52 23.85
N ALA A 273 15.51 3.01 24.28
CA ALA A 273 15.14 2.97 25.68
C ALA A 273 16.14 2.18 26.53
N SER A 274 16.62 1.02 26.04
CA SER A 274 17.65 0.24 26.74
C SER A 274 18.99 0.99 26.82
N HIS A 275 19.36 1.74 25.78
CA HIS A 275 20.58 2.54 25.77
C HIS A 275 20.52 3.65 26.84
N ILE A 276 19.39 4.35 26.94
CA ILE A 276 19.17 5.40 27.94
C ILE A 276 19.27 4.81 29.36
N VAL A 277 18.57 3.70 29.62
CA VAL A 277 18.62 3.00 30.91
C VAL A 277 20.04 2.58 31.25
N GLY A 278 20.78 2.02 30.29
CA GLY A 278 22.18 1.63 30.48
C GLY A 278 23.10 2.80 30.81
N ALA A 279 22.84 3.98 30.22
CA ALA A 279 23.61 5.19 30.51
C ALA A 279 23.33 5.73 31.92
N PHE A 280 22.07 5.73 32.36
CA PHE A 280 21.72 6.06 33.75
C PHE A 280 22.34 5.07 34.75
N TRP A 281 22.30 3.77 34.44
CA TRP A 281 22.95 2.75 35.27
C TRP A 281 24.44 3.02 35.43
N TYR A 282 25.14 3.31 34.34
CA TYR A 282 26.56 3.66 34.37
C TYR A 282 26.82 4.89 35.23
N LEU A 283 26.07 5.97 35.03
CA LEU A 283 26.23 7.21 35.79
C LEU A 283 26.04 6.99 37.30
N LEU A 284 24.98 6.27 37.68
CA LEU A 284 24.70 5.92 39.07
C LEU A 284 25.79 5.01 39.67
N SER A 285 26.36 4.10 38.86
CA SER A 285 27.49 3.27 39.31
C SER A 285 28.75 4.10 39.59
N VAL A 286 29.03 5.09 38.74
CA VAL A 286 30.17 6.01 38.94
C VAL A 286 29.93 6.87 40.17
N GLU A 287 28.72 7.38 40.38
CA GLU A 287 28.34 8.14 41.57
C GLU A 287 28.43 7.30 42.86
N ARG A 288 28.04 6.03 42.80
CA ARG A 288 28.18 5.10 43.93
C ARG A 288 29.64 4.85 44.28
N ASN A 289 30.51 4.68 43.28
CA ASN A 289 31.95 4.52 43.50
C ASN A 289 32.61 5.81 44.02
N ASP A 290 32.25 6.97 43.47
CA ASP A 290 32.67 8.30 43.94
C ASP A 290 32.30 8.51 45.42
N THR A 291 31.09 8.10 45.82
CA THR A 291 30.65 8.14 47.23
C THR A 291 31.54 7.30 48.15
N CYS A 292 31.91 6.09 47.73
CA CYS A 292 32.84 5.26 48.50
C CYS A 292 34.21 5.93 48.63
N TRP A 293 34.76 6.41 47.51
CA TRP A 293 36.06 7.06 47.46
C TRP A 293 36.12 8.30 48.35
N GLN A 294 35.08 9.14 48.32
CA GLN A 294 34.95 10.29 49.21
C GLN A 294 34.90 9.87 50.68
N GLY A 295 34.16 8.81 51.01
CA GLY A 295 34.10 8.26 52.37
C GLY A 295 35.47 7.80 52.87
N ALA A 296 36.22 7.06 52.03
CA ALA A 296 37.57 6.59 52.35
C ALA A 296 38.59 7.74 52.50
N CYS A 297 38.52 8.75 51.62
CA CYS A 297 39.35 9.94 51.67
C CYS A 297 39.09 10.78 52.95
N LYS A 298 37.81 10.98 53.32
CA LYS A 298 37.45 11.68 54.56
C LYS A 298 37.91 10.92 55.80
N LYS A 299 37.79 9.59 55.82
CA LYS A 299 38.28 8.74 56.94
C LYS A 299 39.79 8.84 57.12
N SER A 300 40.55 9.01 56.04
CA SER A 300 42.01 9.21 56.06
C SER A 300 42.43 10.67 56.29
N LYS A 301 41.48 11.59 56.56
CA LYS A 301 41.72 13.02 56.83
C LYS A 301 42.40 13.78 55.67
N HIS A 302 42.14 13.38 54.42
CA HIS A 302 42.61 14.08 53.22
C HIS A 302 41.48 14.88 52.55
N ASP A 303 41.86 15.87 51.74
CA ASP A 303 40.91 16.67 50.95
C ASP A 303 40.31 15.82 49.82
N THR A 304 38.97 15.80 49.76
CA THR A 304 38.23 15.09 48.71
C THR A 304 38.48 15.65 47.31
N HIS A 305 38.97 16.87 47.17
CA HIS A 305 39.33 17.44 45.87
C HIS A 305 40.45 16.65 45.17
N PHE A 306 41.29 15.92 45.93
CA PHE A 306 42.34 15.07 45.38
C PHE A 306 41.82 13.85 44.61
N LEU A 307 40.54 13.51 44.76
CA LEU A 307 39.91 12.41 44.01
C LEU A 307 39.63 12.76 42.55
N TYR A 308 39.80 14.02 42.13
CA TYR A 308 39.52 14.47 40.77
C TYR A 308 40.81 14.77 40.01
N CYS A 309 40.94 14.21 38.80
CA CYS A 309 42.20 14.25 38.06
C CYS A 309 42.65 15.65 37.62
N GLY A 310 41.76 16.64 37.68
CA GLY A 310 42.07 18.04 37.37
C GLY A 310 42.84 18.77 38.47
N ASN A 311 42.99 18.18 39.66
CA ASN A 311 43.50 18.84 40.87
C ASN A 311 44.89 18.33 41.31
N ASP A 312 45.65 17.76 40.38
CA ASP A 312 46.98 17.17 40.65
C ASP A 312 48.07 18.18 41.08
N HIS A 313 47.79 19.47 40.92
CA HIS A 313 48.64 20.60 41.28
C HIS A 313 48.38 21.15 42.69
N MET A 314 47.37 20.64 43.41
CA MET A 314 47.08 21.08 44.77
C MET A 314 48.16 20.64 45.77
N GLU A 315 48.45 21.49 46.75
CA GLU A 315 49.36 21.16 47.84
C GLU A 315 48.84 19.96 48.64
N GLY A 316 49.69 18.95 48.88
CA GLY A 316 49.30 17.70 49.53
C GLY A 316 48.76 16.60 48.60
N TYR A 317 48.55 16.85 47.31
CA TYR A 317 48.20 15.79 46.35
C TYR A 317 49.27 14.68 46.22
N PRO A 318 50.59 14.97 46.21
CA PRO A 318 51.61 13.91 46.10
C PRO A 318 51.60 12.92 47.26
N SER A 319 51.26 13.36 48.48
CA SER A 319 51.15 12.46 49.63
C SER A 319 49.92 11.56 49.52
N TRP A 320 48.77 12.11 49.10
CA TRP A 320 47.59 11.32 48.78
C TRP A 320 47.88 10.27 47.71
N ARG A 321 48.55 10.64 46.61
CA ARG A 321 48.86 9.73 45.50
C ARG A 321 49.63 8.48 45.92
N ASN A 322 50.51 8.59 46.91
CA ASN A 322 51.31 7.46 47.40
C ASN A 322 50.48 6.45 48.21
N ILE A 323 49.41 6.90 48.86
CA ILE A 323 48.57 6.06 49.74
C ILE A 323 47.20 5.74 49.14
N SER A 324 46.77 6.45 48.09
CA SER A 324 45.41 6.37 47.56
C SER A 324 45.07 4.97 47.08
N SER A 325 46.01 4.26 46.46
CA SER A 325 45.77 2.90 45.98
C SER A 325 45.52 1.90 47.10
N THR A 326 46.17 2.05 48.26
CA THR A 326 45.95 1.13 49.40
C THR A 326 44.66 1.49 50.10
N VAL A 327 44.46 2.77 50.44
CA VAL A 327 43.26 3.28 51.12
C VAL A 327 41.99 2.96 50.34
N LEU A 328 41.96 3.22 49.03
CA LEU A 328 40.78 2.97 48.21
C LEU A 328 40.53 1.48 47.99
N LYS A 329 41.59 0.66 47.87
CA LYS A 329 41.42 -0.79 47.71
C LYS A 329 40.88 -1.43 48.99
N GLU A 330 41.36 -1.00 50.16
CA GLU A 330 40.89 -1.53 51.45
C GLU A 330 39.46 -1.10 51.77
N ALA A 331 39.08 0.13 51.44
CA ALA A 331 37.77 0.67 51.80
C ALA A 331 36.68 0.44 50.72
N CYS A 332 37.07 0.29 49.46
CA CYS A 332 36.16 0.26 48.30
C CYS A 332 36.38 -0.96 47.39
N SER A 333 36.96 -2.05 47.90
CA SER A 333 37.01 -3.32 47.15
C SER A 333 35.60 -3.91 47.02
N PRO A 334 35.16 -4.27 45.80
CA PRO A 334 33.90 -4.99 45.58
C PRO A 334 33.96 -6.47 45.95
N ASP A 335 35.17 -7.02 46.11
CA ASP A 335 35.42 -8.45 46.28
C ASP A 335 35.35 -8.90 47.75
N GLY A 336 34.57 -9.94 48.05
CA GLY A 336 34.45 -10.61 49.36
C GLY A 336 32.99 -10.80 49.83
N ASP A 337 32.75 -11.76 50.73
CA ASP A 337 31.40 -12.07 51.26
C ASP A 337 30.81 -10.93 52.11
N ASN A 338 31.67 -10.07 52.68
CA ASN A 338 31.31 -8.88 53.44
C ASN A 338 32.15 -7.68 52.97
N PRO A 339 31.79 -7.03 51.85
CA PRO A 339 32.56 -5.91 51.34
C PRO A 339 32.50 -4.72 52.31
N PRO A 340 33.59 -3.94 52.44
CA PRO A 340 33.68 -2.78 53.33
C PRO A 340 32.71 -1.65 52.96
N PHE A 341 32.23 -1.65 51.71
CA PHE A 341 31.21 -0.76 51.21
C PHE A 341 30.22 -1.55 50.34
N ASP A 342 28.93 -1.37 50.62
CA ASP A 342 27.88 -2.03 49.85
C ASP A 342 27.60 -1.27 48.54
N PHE A 343 28.04 -1.85 47.42
CA PHE A 343 27.79 -1.31 46.08
C PHE A 343 26.41 -1.69 45.52
N GLY A 344 25.66 -2.59 46.17
CA GLY A 344 24.35 -3.04 45.72
C GLY A 344 24.35 -3.57 44.27
N ILE A 345 23.32 -3.23 43.49
CA ILE A 345 23.19 -3.57 42.07
C ILE A 345 24.36 -3.06 41.21
N PHE A 346 25.10 -2.04 41.67
CA PHE A 346 26.21 -1.45 40.91
C PHE A 346 27.52 -2.24 41.05
N ASN A 347 27.56 -3.28 41.88
CA ASN A 347 28.75 -4.10 42.11
C ASN A 347 29.22 -4.85 40.83
N ARG A 348 28.29 -5.15 39.90
CA ARG A 348 28.53 -6.03 38.74
C ARG A 348 29.28 -5.41 37.55
N LEU A 349 30.06 -4.34 37.76
CA LEU A 349 30.84 -3.68 36.69
C LEU A 349 32.31 -4.10 36.62
N TYR A 350 32.81 -4.89 37.57
CA TYR A 350 34.21 -5.37 37.55
C TYR A 350 34.39 -6.77 36.93
N HIS A 351 33.34 -7.60 36.89
CA HIS A 351 33.40 -8.89 36.21
C HIS A 351 32.97 -8.76 34.75
N GLN A 352 33.95 -8.87 33.85
CA GLN A 352 33.73 -9.18 32.44
C GLN A 352 32.69 -10.30 32.33
N THR A 353 31.52 -10.03 31.75
CA THR A 353 30.84 -10.94 30.81
C THR A 353 29.55 -10.33 30.30
N LEU A 354 29.54 -10.10 28.99
CA LEU A 354 28.42 -9.69 28.14
C LEU A 354 27.25 -10.72 28.07
N PHE A 355 27.17 -11.71 28.96
CA PHE A 355 26.42 -12.96 28.70
C PHE A 355 25.07 -13.12 29.43
N HIS A 356 24.62 -12.13 30.20
CA HIS A 356 23.28 -12.18 30.84
C HIS A 356 22.40 -10.99 30.44
N LEU A 357 22.20 -10.80 29.13
CA LEU A 357 21.24 -9.85 28.58
C LEU A 357 19.80 -9.95 29.17
N PRO A 358 19.25 -11.11 29.58
CA PRO A 358 17.87 -11.17 30.08
C PRO A 358 17.66 -10.47 31.43
N SER A 359 18.68 -10.40 32.29
CA SER A 359 18.59 -9.77 33.61
C SER A 359 18.63 -8.24 33.54
N PHE A 360 19.31 -7.68 32.53
CA PHE A 360 19.41 -6.23 32.32
C PHE A 360 18.12 -5.60 31.76
N THR A 361 17.33 -6.37 31.01
CA THR A 361 16.09 -5.86 30.38
C THR A 361 14.84 -5.99 31.24
N LEU A 362 14.84 -6.88 32.25
CA LEU A 362 13.66 -7.19 33.07
C LEU A 362 13.88 -7.00 34.58
N GLY A 363 15.10 -6.66 35.03
CA GLY A 363 15.40 -6.48 36.46
C GLY A 363 15.33 -7.76 37.31
N GLN A 364 15.23 -8.94 36.67
CA GLN A 364 15.14 -10.22 37.37
C GLN A 364 16.47 -10.60 38.03
N GLY A 365 16.42 -10.83 39.35
CA GLY A 365 17.58 -11.24 40.14
C GLY A 365 18.50 -10.11 40.62
N LEU A 366 18.01 -8.86 40.63
CA LEU A 366 18.71 -7.73 41.23
C LEU A 366 18.57 -7.77 42.75
N GLN A 367 19.70 -7.96 43.44
CA GLN A 367 19.77 -7.80 44.90
C GLN A 367 20.09 -6.33 45.20
N THR A 368 19.14 -5.63 45.82
CA THR A 368 19.29 -4.22 46.15
C THR A 368 19.96 -4.03 47.50
N SER A 369 20.84 -3.03 47.63
CA SER A 369 21.31 -2.57 48.93
C SER A 369 20.21 -1.83 49.72
N THR A 370 20.53 -1.40 50.94
CA THR A 370 19.65 -0.54 51.75
C THR A 370 19.59 0.92 51.27
N TYR A 371 20.31 1.27 50.20
CA TYR A 371 20.35 2.63 49.67
C TYR A 371 19.03 3.01 48.95
N PRO A 372 18.32 4.07 49.39
CA PRO A 372 17.01 4.41 48.83
C PRO A 372 17.01 4.72 47.32
N GLY A 373 18.07 5.37 46.82
CA GLY A 373 18.17 5.75 45.40
C GLY A 373 18.25 4.54 44.46
N GLU A 374 18.90 3.47 44.92
CA GLU A 374 18.97 2.20 44.21
C GLU A 374 17.63 1.49 44.16
N SER A 375 16.92 1.45 45.30
CA SER A 375 15.58 0.86 45.38
C SER A 375 14.59 1.59 44.46
N ILE A 376 14.61 2.93 44.46
CA ILE A 376 13.75 3.73 43.57
C ILE A 376 14.09 3.47 42.10
N PHE A 377 15.38 3.43 41.75
CA PHE A 377 15.82 3.13 40.38
C PHE A 377 15.42 1.72 39.93
N SER A 378 15.56 0.72 40.80
CA SER A 378 15.18 -0.66 40.53
C SER A 378 13.65 -0.80 40.33
N ILE A 379 12.84 -0.17 41.18
CA ILE A 379 11.37 -0.13 41.02
C ILE A 379 10.99 0.55 39.71
N ALA A 380 11.59 1.70 39.39
CA ALA A 380 11.34 2.41 38.14
C ALA A 380 11.71 1.57 36.91
N LEU A 381 12.86 0.88 36.95
CA LEU A 381 13.31 -0.03 35.90
C LEU A 381 12.33 -1.17 35.69
N ALA A 382 11.84 -1.80 36.76
CA ALA A 382 10.87 -2.89 36.67
C ALA A 382 9.56 -2.43 36.02
N ILE A 383 8.98 -1.31 36.47
CA ILE A 383 7.74 -0.76 35.91
C ILE A 383 7.93 -0.38 34.44
N PHE A 384 9.01 0.34 34.12
CA PHE A 384 9.30 0.77 32.76
C PHE A 384 9.55 -0.41 31.82
N GLY A 385 10.31 -1.41 32.25
CA GLY A 385 10.57 -2.64 31.49
C GLY A 385 9.30 -3.43 31.19
N LEU A 386 8.39 -3.57 32.17
CA LEU A 386 7.10 -4.23 31.96
C LEU A 386 6.22 -3.51 30.93
N ILE A 387 6.13 -2.18 31.01
CA ILE A 387 5.36 -1.37 30.05
C ILE A 387 5.96 -1.52 28.64
N LEU A 388 7.27 -1.38 28.50
CA LEU A 388 7.94 -1.52 27.21
C LEU A 388 7.77 -2.90 26.60
N PHE A 389 7.89 -3.96 27.41
CA PHE A 389 7.72 -5.33 26.96
C PHE A 389 6.28 -5.61 26.52
N ALA A 390 5.29 -5.13 27.26
CA ALA A 390 3.88 -5.23 26.88
C ALA A 390 3.59 -4.51 25.55
N LEU A 391 4.15 -3.30 25.35
CA LEU A 391 4.02 -2.55 24.10
C LEU A 391 4.70 -3.27 22.93
N LEU A 392 5.89 -3.85 23.14
CA LEU A 392 6.60 -4.60 22.11
C LEU A 392 5.79 -5.82 21.67
N ILE A 393 5.31 -6.64 22.61
CA ILE A 393 4.48 -7.81 22.31
C ILE A 393 3.20 -7.40 21.60
N GLY A 394 2.46 -6.41 22.12
CA GLY A 394 1.20 -5.96 21.54
C GLY A 394 1.37 -5.50 20.10
N ASN A 395 2.39 -4.69 19.83
CA ASN A 395 2.68 -4.19 18.48
C ASN A 395 3.16 -5.30 17.54
N MET A 396 4.03 -6.21 17.99
CA MET A 396 4.46 -7.37 17.19
C MET A 396 3.28 -8.30 16.88
N GLN A 397 2.38 -8.52 17.84
CA GLN A 397 1.18 -9.33 17.63
C GLN A 397 0.25 -8.72 16.59
N THR A 398 -0.05 -7.41 16.66
CA THR A 398 -0.86 -6.72 15.66
C THR A 398 -0.23 -6.82 14.26
N TYR A 399 1.09 -6.70 14.15
CA TYR A 399 1.82 -6.88 12.89
C TYR A 399 1.70 -8.30 12.34
N LEU A 400 2.00 -9.31 13.15
CA LEU A 400 1.90 -10.71 12.74
C LEU A 400 0.47 -11.08 12.33
N GLN A 401 -0.53 -10.56 13.05
CA GLN A 401 -1.93 -10.71 12.69
C GLN A 401 -2.22 -10.07 11.32
N SER A 402 -1.74 -8.85 11.07
CA SER A 402 -2.01 -8.16 9.80
C SER A 402 -1.53 -8.94 8.56
N LEU A 403 -0.42 -9.67 8.68
CA LEU A 403 0.09 -10.55 7.61
C LEU A 403 -0.77 -11.79 7.42
N THR A 404 -1.37 -12.31 8.49
CA THR A 404 -2.13 -13.55 8.47
C THR A 404 -3.63 -13.34 8.23
N ILE A 405 -4.18 -12.12 8.32
CA ILE A 405 -5.63 -11.85 8.17
C ILE A 405 -6.21 -12.55 6.94
N ARG A 406 -5.62 -12.39 5.75
CA ARG A 406 -6.18 -13.00 4.53
C ARG A 406 -6.11 -14.53 4.53
N LEU A 407 -5.05 -15.09 5.10
CA LEU A 407 -4.90 -16.54 5.25
C LEU A 407 -5.87 -17.09 6.30
N GLU A 408 -6.12 -16.36 7.38
CA GLU A 408 -7.06 -16.75 8.42
C GLU A 408 -8.51 -16.59 7.95
N GLU A 409 -8.86 -15.53 7.22
CA GLU A 409 -10.17 -15.37 6.58
C GLU A 409 -10.50 -16.56 5.69
N MET A 410 -9.53 -17.02 4.88
CA MET A 410 -9.65 -18.26 4.12
C MET A 410 -9.87 -19.48 5.00
N ARG A 411 -9.00 -19.68 5.98
CA ARG A 411 -9.01 -20.86 6.84
C ARG A 411 -10.33 -20.99 7.59
N VAL A 412 -10.87 -19.86 8.07
CA VAL A 412 -12.17 -19.77 8.73
C VAL A 412 -13.28 -20.13 7.75
N LYS A 413 -13.37 -19.46 6.60
CA LYS A 413 -14.40 -19.77 5.58
C LYS A 413 -14.39 -21.25 5.15
N ARG A 414 -13.20 -21.83 4.96
CA ARG A 414 -13.05 -23.25 4.61
C ARG A 414 -13.53 -24.16 5.75
N ARG A 415 -13.18 -23.86 7.00
CA ARG A 415 -13.61 -24.64 8.16
C ARG A 415 -15.12 -24.59 8.32
N ASP A 416 -15.73 -23.43 8.17
CA ASP A 416 -17.18 -23.23 8.28
C ASP A 416 -17.92 -24.00 7.18
N SER A 417 -17.42 -23.96 5.93
CA SER A 417 -17.93 -24.76 4.81
C SER A 417 -17.87 -26.26 5.12
N GLU A 418 -16.72 -26.78 5.58
CA GLU A 418 -16.57 -28.20 5.94
C GLU A 418 -17.49 -28.63 7.07
N GLN A 419 -17.60 -27.82 8.13
CA GLN A 419 -18.50 -28.09 9.25
C GLN A 419 -19.96 -28.11 8.81
N TRP A 420 -20.37 -27.15 7.98
CA TRP A 420 -21.72 -27.10 7.42
C TRP A 420 -22.01 -28.33 6.55
N MET A 421 -21.08 -28.74 5.68
CA MET A 421 -21.22 -29.93 4.84
C MET A 421 -21.29 -31.22 5.67
N HIS A 422 -20.51 -31.30 6.74
CA HIS A 422 -20.51 -32.44 7.65
C HIS A 422 -21.82 -32.54 8.43
N HIS A 423 -22.30 -31.42 8.99
CA HIS A 423 -23.55 -31.37 9.75
C HIS A 423 -24.77 -31.73 8.91
N ARG A 424 -24.74 -31.41 7.60
CA ARG A 424 -25.79 -31.77 6.64
C ARG A 424 -25.63 -33.17 6.04
N LEU A 425 -24.60 -33.93 6.45
CA LEU A 425 -24.33 -35.29 5.96
C LEU A 425 -24.26 -35.37 4.42
N LEU A 426 -23.66 -34.36 3.78
CA LEU A 426 -23.57 -34.35 2.31
C LEU A 426 -22.76 -35.55 1.80
N PRO A 427 -23.16 -36.19 0.69
CA PRO A 427 -22.36 -37.18 -0.03
C PRO A 427 -20.96 -36.69 -0.39
N GLN A 428 -19.99 -37.60 -0.43
CA GLN A 428 -18.59 -37.27 -0.71
C GLN A 428 -18.41 -36.54 -2.05
N ASP A 429 -19.11 -36.97 -3.10
CA ASP A 429 -19.05 -36.33 -4.42
C ASP A 429 -19.50 -34.87 -4.38
N LEU A 430 -20.54 -34.55 -3.60
CA LEU A 430 -21.00 -33.18 -3.41
C LEU A 430 -19.96 -32.36 -2.65
N ARG A 431 -19.38 -32.91 -1.59
CA ARG A 431 -18.33 -32.24 -0.81
C ARG A 431 -17.12 -31.91 -1.68
N GLU A 432 -16.70 -32.83 -2.53
CA GLU A 432 -15.57 -32.61 -3.45
C GLU A 432 -15.87 -31.56 -4.52
N ARG A 433 -17.12 -31.46 -4.98
CA ARG A 433 -17.54 -30.36 -5.88
C ARG A 433 -17.51 -29.01 -5.17
N VAL A 434 -18.02 -28.92 -3.95
CA VAL A 434 -18.00 -27.68 -3.15
C VAL A 434 -16.56 -27.26 -2.87
N ARG A 435 -15.67 -28.17 -2.44
CA ARG A 435 -14.24 -27.89 -2.21
C ARG A 435 -13.55 -27.34 -3.45
N ARG A 436 -13.80 -27.94 -4.63
CA ARG A 436 -13.24 -27.46 -5.90
C ARG A 436 -13.75 -26.07 -6.25
N TYR A 437 -15.04 -25.82 -6.07
CA TYR A 437 -15.63 -24.50 -6.29
C TYR A 437 -15.04 -23.44 -5.35
N ASP A 438 -14.96 -23.70 -4.05
CA ASP A 438 -14.39 -22.78 -3.07
C ASP A 438 -12.90 -22.49 -3.36
N GLN A 439 -12.14 -23.52 -3.77
CA GLN A 439 -10.74 -23.36 -4.16
C GLN A 439 -10.58 -22.51 -5.43
N TYR A 440 -11.38 -22.75 -6.46
CA TYR A 440 -11.34 -21.97 -7.69
C TYR A 440 -11.75 -20.53 -7.45
N LYS A 441 -12.88 -20.31 -6.75
CA LYS A 441 -13.35 -18.97 -6.36
C LYS A 441 -12.29 -18.20 -5.59
N TRP A 442 -11.56 -18.85 -4.68
CA TRP A 442 -10.46 -18.21 -3.98
C TRP A 442 -9.29 -17.83 -4.89
N LEU A 443 -8.87 -18.72 -5.78
CA LEU A 443 -7.76 -18.45 -6.69
C LEU A 443 -8.05 -17.26 -7.61
N GLU A 444 -9.30 -17.11 -8.04
CA GLU A 444 -9.73 -16.04 -8.92
C GLU A 444 -9.96 -14.72 -8.17
N THR A 445 -10.80 -14.72 -7.12
CA THR A 445 -11.18 -13.45 -6.45
C THR A 445 -10.27 -13.06 -5.28
N ARG A 446 -9.34 -13.93 -4.86
CA ARG A 446 -8.53 -13.76 -3.64
C ARG A 446 -9.35 -13.40 -2.39
N GLY A 447 -10.59 -13.90 -2.34
CA GLY A 447 -11.50 -13.66 -1.22
C GLY A 447 -12.26 -12.35 -1.26
N VAL A 448 -12.08 -11.56 -2.32
CA VAL A 448 -12.86 -10.35 -2.56
C VAL A 448 -14.27 -10.75 -2.97
N ASP A 449 -15.26 -10.10 -2.36
CA ASP A 449 -16.65 -10.16 -2.79
C ASP A 449 -16.89 -9.02 -3.78
N GLU A 450 -16.82 -9.34 -5.08
CA GLU A 450 -16.86 -8.36 -6.17
C GLU A 450 -18.17 -7.55 -6.17
N GLU A 451 -19.29 -8.20 -5.90
CA GLU A 451 -20.60 -7.55 -5.90
C GLU A 451 -20.69 -6.54 -4.75
N ASN A 452 -20.27 -6.93 -3.54
CA ASN A 452 -20.27 -6.04 -2.38
C ASN A 452 -19.29 -4.86 -2.57
N LEU A 453 -18.09 -5.12 -3.11
CA LEU A 453 -17.10 -4.09 -3.41
C LEU A 453 -17.68 -3.02 -4.34
N VAL A 454 -18.30 -3.45 -5.43
CA VAL A 454 -18.88 -2.56 -6.44
C VAL A 454 -20.13 -1.83 -5.90
N GLN A 455 -20.91 -2.45 -5.03
CA GLN A 455 -22.08 -1.82 -4.41
C GLN A 455 -21.73 -0.68 -3.45
N ASN A 456 -20.59 -0.75 -2.77
CA ASN A 456 -20.12 0.30 -1.86
C ASN A 456 -19.60 1.57 -2.58
N LEU A 457 -19.45 1.52 -3.90
CA LEU A 457 -19.02 2.66 -4.71
C LEU A 457 -20.20 3.61 -5.03
N PRO A 458 -19.94 4.92 -5.21
CA PRO A 458 -20.91 5.85 -5.78
C PRO A 458 -21.52 5.32 -7.08
N LYS A 459 -22.79 5.66 -7.33
CA LYS A 459 -23.57 5.12 -8.47
C LYS A 459 -22.87 5.34 -9.82
N ASP A 460 -22.23 6.49 -10.00
CA ASP A 460 -21.57 6.84 -11.27
C ASP A 460 -20.36 5.93 -11.53
N LEU A 461 -19.47 5.76 -10.54
CA LEU A 461 -18.32 4.85 -10.65
C LEU A 461 -18.75 3.39 -10.83
N ARG A 462 -19.77 2.96 -10.11
CA ARG A 462 -20.33 1.61 -10.26
C ARG A 462 -20.79 1.36 -11.71
N ARG A 463 -21.48 2.32 -12.31
CA ARG A 463 -21.95 2.23 -13.70
C ARG A 463 -20.80 2.17 -14.68
N ASP A 464 -19.80 3.04 -14.54
CA ASP A 464 -18.63 3.07 -15.42
C ASP A 464 -17.85 1.76 -15.38
N ILE A 465 -17.64 1.18 -14.20
CA ILE A 465 -16.96 -0.11 -14.02
C ILE A 465 -17.78 -1.24 -14.66
N LYS A 466 -19.08 -1.36 -14.34
CA LYS A 466 -19.94 -2.41 -14.92
C LYS A 466 -20.02 -2.28 -16.45
N ARG A 467 -20.13 -1.06 -16.97
CA ARG A 467 -20.11 -0.81 -18.42
C ARG A 467 -18.79 -1.25 -19.04
N HIS A 468 -17.65 -0.90 -18.44
CA HIS A 468 -16.34 -1.28 -18.95
C HIS A 468 -16.16 -2.80 -19.04
N LEU A 469 -16.63 -3.54 -18.03
CA LEU A 469 -16.50 -4.99 -17.97
C LEU A 469 -17.45 -5.72 -18.94
N CYS A 470 -18.69 -5.23 -19.08
CA CYS A 470 -19.76 -5.99 -19.73
C CYS A 470 -20.08 -5.55 -21.17
N LEU A 471 -19.85 -4.29 -21.55
CA LEU A 471 -20.39 -3.71 -22.79
C LEU A 471 -19.97 -4.49 -24.04
N GLY A 472 -18.70 -4.91 -24.10
CA GLY A 472 -18.16 -5.68 -25.22
C GLY A 472 -18.85 -7.04 -25.40
N LEU A 473 -19.25 -7.68 -24.30
CA LEU A 473 -19.98 -8.96 -24.32
C LEU A 473 -21.45 -8.76 -24.71
N VAL A 474 -22.10 -7.75 -24.14
CA VAL A 474 -23.51 -7.42 -24.42
C VAL A 474 -23.71 -7.09 -25.90
N LYS A 475 -22.81 -6.31 -26.51
CA LYS A 475 -22.91 -5.93 -27.94
C LYS A 475 -22.74 -7.10 -28.91
N ARG A 476 -22.24 -8.26 -28.48
CA ARG A 476 -22.15 -9.47 -29.33
C ARG A 476 -23.50 -10.13 -29.58
N VAL A 477 -24.50 -9.85 -28.73
CA VAL A 477 -25.86 -10.32 -28.96
C VAL A 477 -26.47 -9.47 -30.09
N PRO A 478 -26.90 -10.07 -31.22
CA PRO A 478 -27.40 -9.30 -32.37
C PRO A 478 -28.57 -8.36 -32.04
N LEU A 479 -29.42 -8.77 -31.09
CA LEU A 479 -30.53 -7.94 -30.61
C LEU A 479 -30.06 -6.65 -29.92
N PHE A 480 -28.85 -6.66 -29.36
CA PHE A 480 -28.30 -5.61 -28.50
C PHE A 480 -27.29 -4.71 -29.21
N GLU A 481 -26.63 -5.19 -30.26
CA GLU A 481 -25.56 -4.49 -30.99
C GLU A 481 -25.85 -3.01 -31.29
N ASN A 482 -27.05 -2.71 -31.79
CA ASN A 482 -27.46 -1.39 -32.27
C ASN A 482 -28.45 -0.66 -31.35
N MET A 483 -28.54 -1.08 -30.07
CA MET A 483 -29.40 -0.41 -29.09
C MET A 483 -28.86 0.97 -28.69
N ASP A 484 -29.78 1.82 -28.22
CA ASP A 484 -29.42 3.09 -27.56
C ASP A 484 -28.49 2.83 -26.37
N GLU A 485 -27.45 3.64 -26.24
CA GLU A 485 -26.40 3.47 -25.22
C GLU A 485 -26.99 3.47 -23.81
N ARG A 486 -28.06 4.24 -23.56
CA ARG A 486 -28.76 4.26 -22.27
C ARG A 486 -29.42 2.91 -21.92
N LEU A 487 -29.89 2.17 -22.92
CA LEU A 487 -30.48 0.84 -22.72
C LEU A 487 -29.38 -0.21 -22.52
N LEU A 488 -28.26 -0.08 -23.22
CA LEU A 488 -27.08 -0.92 -23.00
C LEU A 488 -26.52 -0.74 -21.59
N ASP A 489 -26.43 0.50 -21.10
CA ASP A 489 -26.05 0.80 -19.73
C ASP A 489 -26.99 0.17 -18.72
N ALA A 490 -28.30 0.24 -18.97
CA ALA A 490 -29.31 -0.37 -18.11
C ALA A 490 -29.22 -1.90 -18.06
N ILE A 491 -28.76 -2.55 -19.14
CA ILE A 491 -28.48 -4.00 -19.17
C ILE A 491 -27.17 -4.28 -18.41
N CYS A 492 -26.10 -3.51 -18.67
CA CYS A 492 -24.81 -3.69 -18.02
C CYS A 492 -24.89 -3.53 -16.49
N GLU A 493 -25.72 -2.60 -15.99
CA GLU A 493 -25.90 -2.38 -14.55
C GLU A 493 -26.51 -3.61 -13.83
N ARG A 494 -27.29 -4.43 -14.55
CA ARG A 494 -28.03 -5.59 -14.02
C ARG A 494 -27.30 -6.94 -14.12
N LEU A 495 -26.20 -6.98 -14.87
CA LEU A 495 -25.36 -8.18 -14.96
C LEU A 495 -24.70 -8.46 -13.60
N LYS A 496 -24.63 -9.76 -13.26
CA LYS A 496 -24.00 -10.29 -12.05
C LYS A 496 -22.88 -11.26 -12.43
N PRO A 497 -21.71 -11.20 -11.80
CA PRO A 497 -20.64 -12.16 -12.05
C PRO A 497 -21.03 -13.56 -11.55
N CYS A 498 -20.68 -14.59 -12.30
CA CYS A 498 -20.90 -16.00 -11.95
C CYS A 498 -19.68 -16.87 -12.32
N LEU A 499 -19.45 -17.92 -11.53
CA LEU A 499 -18.34 -18.86 -11.70
C LEU A 499 -18.87 -20.29 -11.75
N TYR A 500 -18.39 -21.08 -12.71
CA TYR A 500 -18.71 -22.50 -12.80
C TYR A 500 -17.43 -23.34 -12.83
N THR A 501 -17.47 -24.52 -12.20
CA THR A 501 -16.33 -25.44 -12.18
C THR A 501 -16.41 -26.44 -13.31
N ASN A 502 -15.30 -27.10 -13.62
CA ASN A 502 -15.28 -28.15 -14.64
C ASN A 502 -16.33 -29.26 -14.34
N ASN A 503 -16.99 -29.73 -15.41
CA ASN A 503 -18.00 -30.78 -15.45
C ASN A 503 -19.32 -30.43 -14.74
N THR A 504 -19.61 -29.15 -14.53
CA THR A 504 -20.93 -28.72 -14.06
C THR A 504 -21.90 -28.54 -15.23
N TYR A 505 -23.10 -29.10 -15.08
CA TYR A 505 -24.22 -28.77 -15.96
C TYR A 505 -24.78 -27.43 -15.51
N ILE A 506 -24.79 -26.45 -16.42
CA ILE A 506 -25.34 -25.13 -16.16
C ILE A 506 -26.86 -25.18 -16.34
N VAL A 507 -27.31 -25.73 -17.48
CA VAL A 507 -28.72 -25.94 -17.78
C VAL A 507 -28.85 -27.25 -18.57
N ARG A 508 -29.91 -28.02 -18.36
CA ARG A 508 -30.24 -29.19 -19.19
C ARG A 508 -31.37 -28.85 -20.14
N GLU A 509 -31.41 -29.54 -21.27
CA GLU A 509 -32.53 -29.44 -22.21
C GLU A 509 -33.85 -29.76 -21.48
N GLY A 510 -34.85 -28.87 -21.62
CA GLY A 510 -36.12 -28.95 -20.92
C GLY A 510 -36.20 -28.19 -19.59
N ASP A 511 -35.06 -27.90 -18.94
CA ASP A 511 -35.03 -27.14 -17.68
C ASP A 511 -35.50 -25.68 -17.90
N PRO A 512 -36.15 -25.04 -16.93
CA PRO A 512 -36.49 -23.62 -17.02
C PRO A 512 -35.21 -22.77 -17.09
N VAL A 513 -35.15 -21.85 -18.05
CA VAL A 513 -34.05 -20.87 -18.18
C VAL A 513 -34.36 -19.68 -17.28
N ASP A 514 -33.58 -19.49 -16.22
CA ASP A 514 -33.70 -18.42 -15.24
C ASP A 514 -32.69 -17.28 -15.44
N GLU A 515 -31.59 -17.53 -16.14
CA GLU A 515 -30.59 -16.53 -16.47
C GLU A 515 -30.00 -16.71 -17.88
N MET A 516 -29.63 -15.58 -18.50
CA MET A 516 -28.86 -15.55 -19.74
C MET A 516 -27.39 -15.31 -19.41
N LEU A 517 -26.49 -16.16 -19.90
CA LEU A 517 -25.06 -16.11 -19.59
C LEU A 517 -24.24 -15.50 -20.74
N PHE A 518 -23.27 -14.69 -20.39
CA PHE A 518 -22.27 -14.07 -21.26
C PHE A 518 -20.89 -14.56 -20.85
N ILE A 519 -20.24 -15.35 -21.71
CA ILE A 519 -19.01 -16.06 -21.35
C ILE A 519 -17.82 -15.11 -21.48
N ILE A 520 -17.16 -14.84 -20.36
CA ILE A 520 -15.93 -14.04 -20.32
C ILE A 520 -14.75 -14.97 -20.62
N ARG A 521 -14.71 -16.13 -19.96
CA ARG A 521 -13.61 -17.08 -20.10
C ARG A 521 -14.11 -18.49 -19.83
N GLY A 522 -13.54 -19.46 -20.53
CA GLY A 522 -13.84 -20.87 -20.34
C GLY A 522 -14.32 -21.54 -21.62
N ARG A 523 -14.67 -22.82 -21.51
CA ARG A 523 -15.18 -23.61 -22.62
C ARG A 523 -16.35 -24.47 -22.13
N LEU A 524 -17.44 -24.39 -22.86
CA LEU A 524 -18.66 -25.13 -22.58
C LEU A 524 -19.04 -25.99 -23.78
N GLU A 525 -19.68 -27.11 -23.50
CA GLU A 525 -20.35 -27.95 -24.46
C GLU A 525 -21.84 -27.61 -24.46
N SER A 526 -22.42 -27.48 -25.64
CA SER A 526 -23.83 -27.21 -25.88
C SER A 526 -24.38 -28.31 -26.76
N ALA A 527 -25.23 -29.19 -26.23
CA ALA A 527 -25.85 -30.28 -26.97
C ALA A 527 -27.37 -30.14 -27.01
N THR A 528 -28.00 -30.46 -28.14
CA THR A 528 -29.47 -30.49 -28.30
C THR A 528 -29.88 -31.83 -28.91
N THR A 529 -31.01 -32.35 -28.42
CA THR A 529 -31.63 -33.58 -28.92
C THR A 529 -32.86 -33.29 -29.79
N ASP A 530 -33.39 -32.07 -29.74
CA ASP A 530 -34.52 -31.62 -30.54
C ASP A 530 -34.09 -30.63 -31.65
N GLY A 531 -33.71 -31.20 -32.81
CA GLY A 531 -33.53 -30.45 -34.07
C GLY A 531 -34.79 -30.35 -34.94
N GLY A 532 -35.96 -30.77 -34.44
CA GLY A 532 -37.17 -30.96 -35.24
C GLY A 532 -37.27 -32.31 -35.97
N ARG A 533 -36.41 -33.28 -35.62
CA ARG A 533 -36.47 -34.69 -36.05
C ARG A 533 -36.12 -35.59 -34.86
N SER A 534 -36.90 -36.64 -34.61
CA SER A 534 -36.58 -37.63 -33.56
C SER A 534 -35.25 -38.33 -33.88
N GLY A 535 -34.31 -38.35 -32.93
CA GLY A 535 -33.00 -38.99 -33.10
C GLY A 535 -31.89 -38.09 -33.65
N PHE A 536 -32.09 -36.76 -33.70
CA PHE A 536 -31.07 -35.80 -34.10
C PHE A 536 -30.28 -35.31 -32.89
N PHE A 537 -29.01 -35.69 -32.78
CA PHE A 537 -28.08 -35.16 -31.77
C PHE A 537 -27.14 -34.14 -32.41
N ASN A 538 -27.15 -32.90 -31.92
CA ASN A 538 -26.20 -31.88 -32.36
C ASN A 538 -25.48 -31.31 -31.14
N SER A 539 -24.15 -31.39 -31.13
CA SER A 539 -23.28 -30.84 -30.10
C SER A 539 -22.29 -29.82 -30.69
N GLY A 540 -22.07 -28.74 -29.96
CA GLY A 540 -21.10 -27.71 -30.29
C GLY A 540 -20.43 -27.15 -29.04
N PHE A 541 -19.46 -26.25 -29.22
CA PHE A 541 -18.76 -25.61 -28.11
C PHE A 541 -19.09 -24.12 -28.04
N LEU A 542 -19.27 -23.62 -26.82
CA LEU A 542 -19.30 -22.18 -26.52
C LEU A 542 -17.98 -21.77 -25.90
N LYS A 543 -17.43 -20.65 -26.38
CA LYS A 543 -16.14 -20.10 -25.95
C LYS A 543 -16.32 -18.64 -25.49
N GLU A 544 -15.20 -18.01 -25.14
CA GLU A 544 -15.14 -16.59 -24.80
C GLU A 544 -15.83 -15.70 -25.84
N GLY A 545 -16.72 -14.83 -25.34
CA GLY A 545 -17.57 -13.94 -26.14
C GLY A 545 -18.90 -14.55 -26.58
N ASP A 546 -19.10 -15.86 -26.43
CA ASP A 546 -20.41 -16.48 -26.73
C ASP A 546 -21.40 -16.29 -25.58
N PHE A 547 -22.66 -16.62 -25.82
CA PHE A 547 -23.75 -16.52 -24.85
C PHE A 547 -24.72 -17.71 -24.95
N CYS A 548 -25.48 -17.94 -23.88
CA CYS A 548 -26.57 -18.92 -23.85
C CYS A 548 -27.74 -18.46 -22.97
N GLY A 549 -28.91 -19.08 -23.13
CA GLY A 549 -30.15 -18.66 -22.46
C GLY A 549 -30.91 -17.59 -23.24
N GLU A 550 -30.65 -17.48 -24.54
CA GLU A 550 -31.28 -16.53 -25.45
C GLU A 550 -32.82 -16.68 -25.53
N GLU A 551 -33.35 -17.83 -25.11
CA GLU A 551 -34.78 -18.09 -24.98
C GLU A 551 -35.46 -17.01 -24.11
N LEU A 552 -34.77 -16.48 -23.10
CA LEU A 552 -35.27 -15.41 -22.23
C LEU A 552 -35.56 -14.10 -22.97
N LEU A 553 -34.83 -13.81 -24.05
CA LEU A 553 -35.05 -12.61 -24.85
C LEU A 553 -36.44 -12.63 -25.48
N THR A 554 -36.88 -13.80 -25.93
CA THR A 554 -38.20 -13.98 -26.55
C THR A 554 -39.33 -13.87 -25.54
N TRP A 555 -39.14 -14.53 -24.38
CA TRP A 555 -40.05 -14.52 -23.25
C TRP A 555 -40.29 -13.11 -22.71
N ALA A 556 -39.22 -12.33 -22.49
CA ALA A 556 -39.32 -10.97 -21.94
C ALA A 556 -40.02 -9.97 -22.87
N LEU A 557 -40.19 -10.30 -24.16
CA LEU A 557 -40.86 -9.46 -25.15
C LEU A 557 -42.34 -9.76 -25.31
N ASP A 558 -42.79 -10.95 -24.90
CA ASP A 558 -44.17 -11.34 -24.99
C ASP A 558 -44.94 -10.91 -23.73
N PRO A 559 -45.86 -9.93 -23.83
CA PRO A 559 -46.65 -9.47 -22.69
C PRO A 559 -47.61 -10.54 -22.13
N LYS A 560 -47.81 -11.68 -22.84
CA LYS A 560 -48.60 -12.83 -22.37
C LYS A 560 -47.77 -13.92 -21.73
N SER A 561 -46.44 -13.81 -21.78
CA SER A 561 -45.55 -14.67 -21.01
C SER A 561 -45.78 -14.35 -19.53
N GLY A 562 -46.58 -15.18 -18.86
CA GLY A 562 -46.82 -15.08 -17.43
C GLY A 562 -45.55 -15.38 -16.63
N ALA A 563 -45.70 -15.79 -15.36
CA ALA A 563 -44.58 -16.13 -14.49
C ALA A 563 -43.79 -17.40 -14.91
N ASN A 564 -44.21 -18.10 -15.98
CA ASN A 564 -43.56 -19.34 -16.41
C ASN A 564 -42.36 -19.03 -17.30
N LEU A 565 -41.17 -19.45 -16.85
CA LEU A 565 -39.92 -19.34 -17.61
C LEU A 565 -39.92 -20.26 -18.84
N PRO A 566 -39.22 -19.89 -19.92
CA PRO A 566 -39.07 -20.75 -21.09
C PRO A 566 -38.21 -21.98 -20.74
N SER A 567 -38.52 -23.12 -21.35
CA SER A 567 -37.67 -24.32 -21.28
C SER A 567 -36.45 -24.17 -22.17
N SER A 568 -35.30 -24.62 -21.69
CA SER A 568 -34.03 -24.63 -22.43
C SER A 568 -34.12 -25.56 -23.63
N THR A 569 -33.62 -25.10 -24.77
CA THR A 569 -33.54 -25.88 -26.01
C THR A 569 -32.31 -26.79 -26.09
N ARG A 570 -31.40 -26.67 -25.11
CA ARG A 570 -30.11 -27.35 -25.11
C ARG A 570 -29.60 -27.64 -23.71
N THR A 571 -28.77 -28.67 -23.60
CA THR A 571 -27.95 -28.94 -22.44
C THR A 571 -26.63 -28.20 -22.57
N VAL A 572 -26.29 -27.37 -21.60
CA VAL A 572 -25.01 -26.65 -21.53
C VAL A 572 -24.19 -27.17 -20.34
N LYS A 573 -22.97 -27.62 -20.61
CA LYS A 573 -22.06 -28.20 -19.62
C LYS A 573 -20.69 -27.52 -19.70
N ALA A 574 -20.13 -27.13 -18.55
CA ALA A 574 -18.78 -26.60 -18.47
C ALA A 574 -17.73 -27.72 -18.65
N LEU A 575 -16.80 -27.54 -19.60
CA LEU A 575 -15.69 -28.47 -19.84
C LEU A 575 -14.40 -28.08 -19.12
N ARG A 576 -14.30 -26.80 -18.76
CA ARG A 576 -13.26 -26.20 -17.93
C ARG A 576 -13.91 -25.24 -16.95
N GLU A 577 -13.13 -24.63 -16.07
CA GLU A 577 -13.60 -23.51 -15.26
C GLU A 577 -14.11 -22.37 -16.15
N VAL A 578 -15.24 -21.78 -15.79
CA VAL A 578 -15.93 -20.74 -16.57
C VAL A 578 -16.17 -19.52 -15.70
N GLU A 579 -15.78 -18.37 -16.22
CA GLU A 579 -16.16 -17.04 -15.75
C GLU A 579 -17.17 -16.45 -16.73
N ALA A 580 -18.30 -15.99 -16.20
CA ALA A 580 -19.36 -15.41 -17.00
C ALA A 580 -20.08 -14.29 -16.26
N PHE A 581 -20.82 -13.47 -16.99
CA PHE A 581 -21.86 -12.63 -16.43
C PHE A 581 -23.23 -13.26 -16.66
N ALA A 582 -24.07 -13.26 -15.65
CA ALA A 582 -25.46 -13.67 -15.73
C ALA A 582 -26.40 -12.46 -15.76
N LEU A 583 -27.38 -12.50 -16.65
CA LEU A 583 -28.54 -11.60 -16.68
C LEU A 583 -29.78 -12.38 -16.24
N PRO A 584 -30.24 -12.23 -14.98
CA PRO A 584 -31.41 -12.93 -14.48
C PRO A 584 -32.70 -12.54 -15.23
N ALA A 585 -33.64 -13.47 -15.34
CA ALA A 585 -34.92 -13.27 -15.99
C ALA A 585 -35.73 -12.11 -15.38
N ASP A 586 -35.73 -11.99 -14.06
CA ASP A 586 -36.42 -10.91 -13.33
C ASP A 586 -35.85 -9.54 -13.69
N GLU A 587 -34.52 -9.46 -13.79
CA GLU A 587 -33.81 -8.24 -14.14
C GLU A 587 -34.08 -7.85 -15.61
N LEU A 588 -34.11 -8.83 -16.51
CA LEU A 588 -34.47 -8.62 -17.92
C LEU A 588 -35.92 -8.13 -18.07
N ASN A 589 -36.87 -8.70 -17.32
CA ASN A 589 -38.28 -8.31 -17.36
C ASN A 589 -38.51 -6.90 -16.78
N SER A 590 -37.67 -6.48 -15.84
CA SER A 590 -37.67 -5.14 -15.25
C SER A 590 -37.18 -4.04 -16.20
N LEU A 591 -36.66 -4.38 -17.38
CA LEU A 591 -36.16 -3.39 -18.33
C LEU A 591 -37.26 -2.44 -18.81
N PRO A 592 -36.91 -1.18 -19.15
CA PRO A 592 -37.88 -0.18 -19.56
C PRO A 592 -38.72 -0.60 -20.78
N ALA A 593 -39.96 -0.12 -20.88
CA ALA A 593 -40.82 -0.39 -22.03
C ALA A 593 -40.19 0.06 -23.38
N ALA A 594 -39.26 1.01 -23.35
CA ALA A 594 -38.46 1.40 -24.52
C ALA A 594 -37.65 0.24 -25.10
N TRP A 595 -37.06 -0.61 -24.25
CA TRP A 595 -36.39 -1.85 -24.65
C TRP A 595 -37.36 -2.76 -25.41
N ARG A 596 -38.54 -3.04 -24.82
CA ARG A 596 -39.57 -3.87 -25.47
C ARG A 596 -39.98 -3.34 -26.85
N ARG A 597 -40.14 -2.02 -26.99
CA ARG A 597 -40.50 -1.39 -28.28
C ARG A 597 -39.38 -1.52 -29.31
N TYR A 598 -38.15 -1.22 -28.92
CA TYR A 598 -36.97 -1.35 -29.79
C TYR A 598 -36.82 -2.81 -30.26
N SER A 599 -36.80 -3.75 -29.33
CA SER A 599 -36.61 -5.17 -29.63
C SER A 599 -37.72 -5.72 -30.53
N LYS A 600 -39.00 -5.35 -30.30
CA LYS A 600 -40.10 -5.72 -31.19
C LYS A 600 -39.93 -5.18 -32.61
N ARG A 601 -39.47 -3.92 -32.76
CA ARG A 601 -39.19 -3.33 -34.07
C ARG A 601 -38.05 -4.08 -34.77
N LYS A 602 -36.95 -4.36 -34.06
CA LYS A 602 -35.80 -5.07 -34.64
C LYS A 602 -36.13 -6.48 -35.09
N ILE A 603 -36.91 -7.22 -34.29
CA ILE A 603 -37.37 -8.56 -34.67
C ILE A 603 -38.28 -8.51 -35.90
N LEU A 604 -39.14 -7.48 -36.01
CA LEU A 604 -39.98 -7.30 -37.21
C LEU A 604 -39.14 -6.96 -38.45
N GLU A 605 -38.13 -6.10 -38.32
CA GLU A 605 -37.18 -5.79 -39.39
C GLU A 605 -36.45 -7.05 -39.86
N GLN A 606 -36.01 -7.89 -38.93
CA GLN A 606 -35.31 -9.13 -39.23
C GLN A 606 -36.22 -10.14 -39.95
N ARG A 607 -37.46 -10.32 -39.48
CA ARG A 607 -38.47 -11.12 -40.19
C ARG A 607 -38.72 -10.62 -41.61
N ARG A 608 -38.82 -9.30 -41.79
CA ARG A 608 -39.06 -8.73 -43.12
C ARG A 608 -37.89 -9.03 -44.07
N LYS A 609 -36.65 -8.96 -43.57
CA LYS A 609 -35.46 -9.33 -44.33
C LYS A 609 -35.47 -10.82 -44.69
N GLU A 610 -35.79 -11.70 -43.73
CA GLU A 610 -35.89 -13.15 -43.98
C GLU A 610 -37.00 -13.49 -44.99
N GLU A 611 -38.15 -12.81 -44.93
CA GLU A 611 -39.23 -12.94 -45.92
C GLU A 611 -38.79 -12.44 -47.30
N GLU A 612 -38.14 -11.28 -47.39
CA GLU A 612 -37.57 -10.74 -48.63
C GLU A 612 -36.50 -11.68 -49.23
N GLU A 613 -35.65 -12.28 -48.41
CA GLU A 613 -34.63 -13.27 -48.82
C GLU A 613 -35.26 -14.59 -49.27
N ALA A 614 -36.29 -15.08 -48.56
CA ALA A 614 -37.02 -16.28 -48.93
C ALA A 614 -37.79 -16.09 -50.24
N GLU A 615 -38.40 -14.93 -50.46
CA GLU A 615 -39.04 -14.57 -51.73
C GLU A 615 -38.01 -14.46 -52.87
N ALA A 616 -36.84 -13.87 -52.63
CA ALA A 616 -35.76 -13.81 -53.61
C ALA A 616 -35.23 -15.21 -53.97
N ALA A 617 -35.04 -16.09 -52.97
CA ALA A 617 -34.63 -17.47 -53.18
C ALA A 617 -35.69 -18.29 -53.95
N ALA A 618 -36.98 -18.08 -53.67
CA ALA A 618 -38.08 -18.70 -54.40
C ALA A 618 -38.17 -18.21 -55.86
N ARG A 619 -37.94 -16.91 -56.10
CA ARG A 619 -37.91 -16.33 -57.45
C ARG A 619 -36.75 -16.86 -58.28
N ASN A 620 -35.57 -17.05 -57.67
CA ASN A 620 -34.43 -17.68 -58.33
C ASN A 620 -34.66 -19.16 -58.64
N LYS A 621 -35.38 -19.90 -57.79
CA LYS A 621 -35.79 -21.30 -58.09
C LYS A 621 -36.83 -21.38 -59.21
N ALA A 622 -37.76 -20.43 -59.30
CA ALA A 622 -38.78 -20.39 -60.36
C ALA A 622 -38.21 -19.98 -61.74
N GLY A 623 -37.10 -19.24 -61.78
CA GLY A 623 -36.40 -18.87 -63.02
C GLY A 623 -35.53 -19.97 -63.63
N GLY A 624 -35.28 -21.07 -62.91
CA GLY A 624 -34.37 -22.15 -63.32
C GLY A 624 -35.00 -23.34 -64.05
N GLY A 625 -36.32 -23.33 -64.28
CA GLY A 625 -37.04 -24.44 -64.90
C GLY A 625 -37.78 -24.04 -66.17
N ILE A 626 -37.08 -23.95 -67.30
CA ILE A 626 -37.72 -23.87 -68.63
C ILE A 626 -37.83 -25.29 -69.19
N GLY A 627 -39.07 -25.78 -69.31
CA GLY A 627 -39.39 -26.99 -70.06
C GLY A 627 -40.84 -27.47 -69.91
N GLY A 628 -41.73 -27.00 -70.80
CA GLY A 628 -42.92 -27.78 -71.20
C GLY A 628 -44.30 -27.24 -70.82
N GLY A 629 -44.82 -26.32 -71.64
CA GLY A 629 -46.21 -26.20 -72.12
C GLY A 629 -47.42 -26.48 -71.21
N ALA A 630 -48.14 -25.42 -70.82
CA ALA A 630 -49.54 -25.18 -71.20
C ALA A 630 -49.99 -23.79 -70.70
N SER A 631 -50.70 -23.08 -71.57
CA SER A 631 -51.25 -21.75 -71.33
C SER A 631 -52.36 -21.79 -70.29
N TYR A 632 -52.12 -21.19 -69.11
CA TYR A 632 -53.19 -20.83 -68.18
C TYR A 632 -53.11 -19.32 -67.89
N SER A 633 -54.27 -18.68 -67.90
CA SER A 633 -54.48 -17.24 -67.67
C SER A 633 -53.67 -16.72 -66.46
N LEU A 634 -52.62 -15.95 -66.75
CA LEU A 634 -51.77 -15.24 -65.79
C LEU A 634 -52.59 -14.40 -64.77
N GLY A 635 -53.77 -13.92 -65.17
CA GLY A 635 -54.66 -13.15 -64.30
C GLY A 635 -55.35 -14.00 -63.23
N ALA A 636 -55.74 -15.24 -63.57
CA ALA A 636 -56.42 -16.14 -62.64
C ALA A 636 -55.45 -16.70 -61.58
N THR A 637 -54.20 -16.98 -61.96
CA THR A 637 -53.15 -17.45 -61.04
C THR A 637 -52.73 -16.36 -60.06
N PHE A 638 -52.67 -15.10 -60.51
CA PHE A 638 -52.35 -13.95 -59.66
C PHE A 638 -53.47 -13.60 -58.67
N LEU A 639 -54.73 -13.72 -59.09
CA LEU A 639 -55.88 -13.52 -58.20
C LEU A 639 -56.06 -14.68 -57.23
N ALA A 640 -55.84 -15.93 -57.66
CA ALA A 640 -55.86 -17.10 -56.78
C ALA A 640 -54.71 -17.06 -55.74
N SER A 641 -53.52 -16.58 -56.12
CA SER A 641 -52.40 -16.42 -55.17
C SER A 641 -52.66 -15.30 -54.16
N ARG A 642 -53.24 -14.16 -54.58
CA ARG A 642 -53.64 -13.08 -53.65
C ARG A 642 -54.82 -13.47 -52.76
N PHE A 643 -55.77 -14.26 -53.27
CA PHE A 643 -56.89 -14.77 -52.48
C PHE A 643 -56.42 -15.82 -51.46
N ALA A 644 -55.54 -16.76 -51.86
CA ALA A 644 -54.92 -17.71 -50.95
C ALA A 644 -54.04 -17.02 -49.89
N ALA A 645 -53.25 -16.01 -50.27
CA ALA A 645 -52.44 -15.22 -49.34
C ALA A 645 -53.31 -14.41 -48.35
N ASN A 646 -54.44 -13.86 -48.79
CA ASN A 646 -55.37 -13.15 -47.89
C ASN A 646 -56.23 -14.10 -47.04
N ALA A 647 -56.61 -15.27 -47.53
CA ALA A 647 -57.31 -16.31 -46.75
C ALA A 647 -56.39 -16.94 -45.68
N LEU A 648 -55.09 -17.09 -45.98
CA LEU A 648 -54.09 -17.58 -45.03
C LEU A 648 -53.71 -16.55 -43.96
N ARG A 649 -53.95 -15.24 -44.16
CA ARG A 649 -53.79 -14.22 -43.12
C ARG A 649 -54.73 -14.41 -41.93
N GLY A 650 -55.94 -14.94 -42.15
CA GLY A 650 -56.90 -15.25 -41.08
C GLY A 650 -56.48 -16.45 -40.23
N VAL A 651 -55.91 -17.48 -40.87
CA VAL A 651 -55.42 -18.71 -40.22
C VAL A 651 -54.02 -18.50 -39.58
N HIS A 652 -53.20 -17.61 -40.13
CA HIS A 652 -51.90 -17.22 -39.55
C HIS A 652 -52.02 -16.50 -38.21
N ARG A 653 -53.16 -15.84 -37.91
CA ARG A 653 -53.35 -15.15 -36.64
C ARG A 653 -53.31 -16.09 -35.42
N ASN A 654 -53.77 -17.35 -35.57
CA ASN A 654 -53.69 -18.38 -34.53
C ASN A 654 -52.40 -19.23 -34.62
N ARG A 655 -51.81 -19.37 -35.81
CA ARG A 655 -50.49 -20.02 -35.99
C ARG A 655 -49.33 -19.14 -35.49
N ASN A 656 -49.54 -17.84 -35.31
CA ASN A 656 -48.57 -16.87 -34.80
C ASN A 656 -48.00 -17.23 -33.41
N LEU A 657 -48.72 -17.97 -32.56
CA LEU A 657 -48.17 -18.39 -31.25
C LEU A 657 -47.20 -19.57 -31.35
N LYS A 658 -47.48 -20.53 -32.24
CA LYS A 658 -46.60 -21.69 -32.49
C LYS A 658 -45.42 -21.32 -33.39
N SER A 659 -45.66 -20.43 -34.35
CA SER A 659 -44.67 -19.92 -35.29
C SER A 659 -43.71 -18.90 -34.66
N ALA A 660 -44.15 -18.05 -33.72
CA ALA A 660 -43.24 -17.18 -32.98
C ALA A 660 -42.17 -17.95 -32.19
N ARG A 661 -42.47 -19.19 -31.76
CA ARG A 661 -41.53 -20.12 -31.13
C ARG A 661 -40.52 -20.73 -32.11
N GLU A 662 -40.88 -20.91 -33.38
CA GLU A 662 -39.97 -21.44 -34.41
C GLU A 662 -39.20 -20.35 -35.19
N LEU A 663 -39.73 -19.12 -35.28
CA LEU A 663 -39.15 -17.99 -36.02
C LEU A 663 -38.20 -17.10 -35.19
N MET A 664 -38.01 -17.40 -33.91
CA MET A 664 -37.02 -16.72 -33.05
C MET A 664 -35.75 -17.56 -32.87
N LYS A 665 -35.35 -18.32 -33.89
CA LYS A 665 -33.95 -18.74 -34.01
C LYS A 665 -33.14 -17.52 -34.41
N LEU A 666 -32.74 -16.71 -33.40
CA LEU A 666 -31.60 -15.81 -33.57
C LEU A 666 -30.50 -16.63 -34.25
N GLN A 667 -29.95 -16.13 -35.35
CA GLN A 667 -28.87 -16.81 -36.04
C GLN A 667 -27.77 -17.03 -35.02
N LYS A 668 -27.61 -18.29 -34.60
CA LYS A 668 -26.58 -18.70 -33.65
C LYS A 668 -25.24 -18.19 -34.17
N PRO A 669 -24.25 -17.93 -33.30
CA PRO A 669 -22.88 -17.76 -33.75
C PRO A 669 -22.55 -18.86 -34.78
N PRO A 670 -21.75 -18.55 -35.82
CA PRO A 670 -21.47 -19.48 -36.90
C PRO A 670 -21.10 -20.84 -36.32
N GLU A 671 -21.70 -21.90 -36.87
CA GLU A 671 -21.40 -23.25 -36.45
C GLU A 671 -19.87 -23.43 -36.42
N PRO A 672 -19.31 -23.95 -35.31
CA PRO A 672 -17.86 -24.12 -35.21
C PRO A 672 -17.39 -24.94 -36.41
N ASP A 673 -16.31 -24.50 -37.05
CA ASP A 673 -15.76 -25.18 -38.22
C ASP A 673 -15.39 -26.63 -37.85
N PHE A 674 -16.14 -27.58 -38.43
CA PHE A 674 -16.01 -29.01 -38.17
C PHE A 674 -14.98 -29.68 -39.11
N THR A 675 -14.20 -28.91 -39.88
CA THR A 675 -13.19 -29.46 -40.80
C THR A 675 -11.80 -29.66 -40.18
N ALA A 676 -11.60 -29.35 -38.90
CA ALA A 676 -10.37 -29.64 -38.18
C ALA A 676 -10.55 -30.85 -37.24
N GLU A 677 -10.48 -32.06 -37.80
CA GLU A 677 -10.17 -33.26 -37.01
C GLU A 677 -8.66 -33.36 -36.77
N ALA A 678 -8.35 -33.84 -35.56
CA ALA A 678 -7.16 -34.56 -35.13
C ALA A 678 -5.80 -33.82 -35.19
N ASP A 679 -5.39 -33.29 -34.04
CA ASP A 679 -4.14 -33.69 -33.37
C ASP A 679 -4.23 -33.48 -31.84
#